data_AF-A0A947VYG8-F1
#
_entry.id   AF-A0A947VYG8-F1
#
_cell.length_a   1.000
_cell.length_b   1.000
_cell.length_c   1.000
_cell.angle_alpha   90.00
_cell.angle_beta   90.00
_cell.angle_gamma   90.00
#
_symmetry.space_group_name_H-M   'P 1'
#
loop_
_entity.id
_entity.type
_entity.pdbx_description
1 polymer ?
#
loop_
_entity_poly.entity_id
_entity_poly.type
_entity_poly.pdbx_seq_one_letter_code
_entity_poly.pdbx_strand_id
1 'polypeptide(L)'
;MLILPAIDIIGGECVRLAQGDYEKKQTYSKNPADIARKFEQSGSTFLHIVDLDGAASGSSQNLAQVQNILENTDLSVQVGGGIRNFEAAKRLFDLGVDRIILGTSAVNDKILLKKLLKQYGAQKIMVSVDARDEKVLTEGWLKDSSKFLSEFLEELKGIGIKTIIFTDINSDGMLKGPNWSNIKQVIAAGLNVIVAGGISSSSDLQKLKEIGAYGAIIGKALYEGMIDLTEAVEKFQLSNLTKRIIPCMDIKDGRVVKGTFFTDLKDAGDPVELAKKYSDLGADELVFLDITATVEKRKTLCELVKKIAENINIPFTVGGGINSIADIRDLLNSGADKVSIGSAAVRNPELVKKTAKAFGSQCVVISVDAKRFGDSWNIFIDGGCTNTGLDVLNFVREMEKLGAGELLVNSLDRDGTKQGYDTELLRAICCAVSIPVIASSGAGAKKDFLDAFNQANVDAVLAASVFHYGQIEIFDLKKYLQANLITMRPEKKDLSKLDFSKLNGLVPAIVQDADTLQVLMLGFMNRDAFEKTLTDGKVTFFSRSKNRLWQKGESSGNFLKVIEVKSDCDSDSLLILAKPEGPTCHTGTESCFGKSEFDLIQLFELIKERKKKMPENSYTSSLFSDGLDKIIAKIEEEAEEVARAAKSEGKQRLIEESCDLLYHLFVLLNNEDVTIADIQEELEKRHK
;
A
#
# COMPACT_ATOMS: atom_id res chain seq x y z
N MET A 1 -6.32 11.78 9.73
CA MET A 1 -5.04 12.08 9.06
C MET A 1 -3.99 11.09 9.58
N LEU A 2 -2.78 11.04 9.03
CA LEU A 2 -1.71 10.22 9.62
C LEU A 2 -1.13 10.90 10.88
N ILE A 3 -0.87 10.14 11.95
CA ILE A 3 -0.07 10.60 13.09
C ILE A 3 1.29 9.89 13.03
N LEU A 4 2.35 10.68 12.86
CA LEU A 4 3.72 10.20 12.66
C LEU A 4 4.60 10.64 13.84
N PRO A 5 4.82 9.79 14.86
CA PRO A 5 5.85 10.04 15.84
C PRO A 5 7.24 10.15 15.18
N ALA A 6 8.08 11.05 15.68
CA ALA A 6 9.39 11.35 15.10
C ALA A 6 10.56 10.86 15.98
N ILE A 7 11.57 10.29 15.34
CA ILE A 7 12.87 9.97 15.92
C ILE A 7 13.95 10.69 15.11
N ASP A 8 14.75 11.52 15.77
CA ASP A 8 15.97 12.07 15.16
C ASP A 8 17.17 11.29 15.68
N ILE A 9 18.14 10.99 14.81
CA ILE A 9 19.31 10.18 15.14
C ILE A 9 20.59 11.00 14.98
N ILE A 10 21.40 11.06 16.04
CA ILE A 10 22.78 11.58 16.04
C ILE A 10 23.68 10.58 16.76
N GLY A 11 24.78 10.17 16.12
CA GLY A 11 25.75 9.22 16.68
C GLY A 11 25.13 7.88 17.07
N GLY A 12 24.07 7.46 16.37
CA GLY A 12 23.30 6.27 16.68
C GLY A 12 22.32 6.39 17.85
N GLU A 13 22.21 7.55 18.50
CA GLU A 13 21.31 7.79 19.63
C GLU A 13 20.02 8.52 19.18
N CYS A 14 18.91 8.27 19.88
CA CYS A 14 17.66 9.01 19.68
C CYS A 14 17.73 10.35 20.42
N VAL A 15 17.66 11.43 19.66
CA VAL A 15 17.84 12.80 20.16
C VAL A 15 16.71 13.71 19.70
N ARG A 16 16.65 14.93 20.27
CA ARG A 16 15.96 16.08 19.67
C ARG A 16 16.86 17.30 19.75
N LEU A 17 16.77 18.15 18.73
CA LEU A 17 17.41 19.47 18.71
C LEU A 17 16.42 20.54 19.17
N ALA A 18 16.90 21.54 19.91
CA ALA A 18 16.14 22.77 20.13
C ALA A 18 16.38 23.74 18.96
N GLN A 19 15.34 24.06 18.18
CA GLN A 19 15.42 24.98 17.03
C GLN A 19 16.48 24.56 15.98
N GLY A 20 16.68 23.26 15.76
CA GLY A 20 17.67 22.76 14.79
C GLY A 20 19.14 22.98 15.18
N ASP A 21 19.41 23.43 16.41
CA ASP A 21 20.75 23.71 16.92
C ASP A 21 21.41 22.42 17.45
N TYR A 22 22.45 21.95 16.75
CA TYR A 22 23.20 20.73 17.08
C TYR A 22 23.92 20.82 18.43
N GLU A 23 24.24 22.03 18.90
CA GLU A 23 24.87 22.24 20.22
C GLU A 23 23.85 22.08 21.37
N LYS A 24 22.55 22.20 21.07
CA LYS A 24 21.45 22.06 22.03
C LYS A 24 20.72 20.74 21.83
N LYS A 25 21.48 19.64 21.83
CA LYS A 25 20.93 18.29 21.74
C LYS A 25 20.45 17.76 23.10
N GLN A 26 19.31 17.10 23.11
CA GLN A 26 18.83 16.31 24.24
C GLN A 26 18.69 14.85 23.80
N THR A 27 19.38 13.94 24.49
CA THR A 27 19.28 12.49 24.23
C THR A 27 18.13 11.89 25.04
N TYR A 28 17.25 11.16 24.37
CA TYR A 28 16.10 10.46 24.98
C TYR A 28 16.31 8.95 25.10
N SER A 29 17.11 8.36 24.20
CA SER A 29 17.49 6.95 24.27
C SER A 29 18.83 6.73 23.57
N LYS A 30 19.62 5.81 24.10
CA LYS A 30 20.85 5.32 23.42
C LYS A 30 20.54 4.35 22.28
N ASN A 31 19.32 3.81 22.24
CA ASN A 31 18.87 2.88 21.21
C ASN A 31 17.53 3.37 20.62
N PRO A 32 17.53 3.92 19.39
CA PRO A 32 16.33 4.35 18.70
C PRO A 32 15.23 3.28 18.57
N ALA A 33 15.59 2.00 18.44
CA ALA A 33 14.62 0.91 18.32
C ALA A 33 13.77 0.69 19.58
N ASP A 34 14.27 1.10 20.77
CA ASP A 34 13.49 1.05 22.00
C ASP A 34 12.37 2.12 22.00
N ILE A 35 12.63 3.27 21.39
CA ILE A 35 11.63 4.34 21.25
C ILE A 35 10.61 3.98 20.18
N ALA A 36 11.06 3.43 19.04
CA ALA A 36 10.17 2.95 17.99
C ALA A 36 9.17 1.90 18.52
N ARG A 37 9.64 0.90 19.30
CA ARG A 37 8.77 -0.09 19.94
C ARG A 37 7.75 0.53 20.91
N LYS A 38 8.13 1.57 21.65
CA LYS A 38 7.16 2.29 22.51
C LYS A 38 6.09 2.97 21.68
N PHE A 39 6.45 3.60 20.57
CA PHE A 39 5.49 4.24 19.68
C PHE A 39 4.54 3.25 19.01
N GLU A 40 5.05 2.08 18.61
CA GLU A 40 4.23 0.96 18.13
C GLU A 40 3.26 0.45 19.19
N GLN A 41 3.73 0.26 20.43
CA GLN A 41 2.89 -0.15 21.56
C GLN A 41 1.79 0.87 21.90
N SER A 42 2.02 2.16 21.60
CA SER A 42 1.01 3.22 21.68
C SER A 42 0.07 3.27 20.46
N GLY A 43 0.08 2.24 19.61
CA GLY A 43 -0.84 2.08 18.49
C GLY A 43 -0.42 2.78 17.19
N SER A 44 0.77 3.39 17.14
CA SER A 44 1.24 4.00 15.90
C SER A 44 1.51 2.94 14.83
N THR A 45 1.19 3.25 13.57
CA THR A 45 1.45 2.38 12.42
C THR A 45 2.52 2.95 11.48
N PHE A 46 3.02 4.16 11.77
CA PHE A 46 4.00 4.85 10.95
C PHE A 46 5.06 5.50 11.82
N LEU A 47 6.31 5.49 11.38
CA LEU A 47 7.42 6.14 12.04
C LEU A 47 8.12 7.12 11.10
N HIS A 48 8.40 8.32 11.59
CA HIS A 48 9.24 9.28 10.89
C HIS A 48 10.64 9.30 11.50
N ILE A 49 11.66 9.05 10.69
CA ILE A 49 13.06 9.07 11.09
C ILE A 49 13.81 10.17 10.34
N VAL A 50 14.65 10.91 11.08
CA VAL A 50 15.60 11.86 10.51
C VAL A 50 17.03 11.45 10.91
N ASP A 51 17.84 11.05 9.94
CA ASP A 51 19.29 10.88 10.10
C ASP A 51 19.96 12.26 10.05
N LEU A 52 20.16 12.87 11.22
CA LEU A 52 20.73 14.22 11.31
C LEU A 52 22.22 14.24 10.96
N ASP A 53 22.98 13.20 11.30
CA ASP A 53 24.37 13.06 10.84
C ASP A 53 24.44 12.98 9.31
N GLY A 54 23.50 12.26 8.70
CA GLY A 54 23.36 12.21 7.25
C GLY A 54 22.96 13.55 6.65
N ALA A 55 22.05 14.28 7.30
CA ALA A 55 21.66 15.62 6.87
C ALA A 55 22.84 16.59 6.86
N ALA A 56 23.71 16.53 7.88
CA ALA A 56 24.91 17.36 8.01
C ALA A 56 26.04 16.95 7.06
N SER A 57 26.35 15.65 6.97
CA SER A 57 27.47 15.13 6.16
C SER A 57 27.14 14.95 4.68
N GLY A 58 25.86 14.93 4.32
CA GLY A 58 25.40 14.65 2.96
C GLY A 58 25.37 13.17 2.58
N SER A 59 25.62 12.24 3.52
CA SER A 59 25.51 10.79 3.28
C SER A 59 24.99 10.09 4.53
N SER A 60 24.01 9.19 4.40
CA SER A 60 23.41 8.53 5.56
C SER A 60 24.45 7.80 6.42
N GLN A 61 24.50 8.13 7.71
CA GLN A 61 25.47 7.59 8.68
C GLN A 61 24.82 6.57 9.62
N ASN A 62 23.49 6.61 9.77
CA ASN A 62 22.77 5.82 10.76
C ASN A 62 21.97 4.65 10.16
N LEU A 63 22.45 4.06 9.05
CA LEU A 63 21.76 2.96 8.37
C LEU A 63 21.56 1.73 9.26
N ALA A 64 22.53 1.40 10.11
CA ALA A 64 22.44 0.26 11.03
C ALA A 64 21.31 0.42 12.05
N GLN A 65 21.02 1.65 12.48
CA GLN A 65 19.99 1.99 13.44
C GLN A 65 18.61 1.98 12.77
N VAL A 66 18.52 2.45 11.52
CA VAL A 66 17.31 2.30 10.70
C VAL A 66 16.99 0.83 10.49
N GLN A 67 17.98 0.01 10.13
CA GLN A 67 17.81 -1.44 10.00
C GLN A 67 17.36 -2.07 11.32
N ASN A 68 17.99 -1.74 12.43
CA ASN A 68 17.60 -2.25 13.75
C ASN A 68 16.16 -1.88 14.13
N ILE A 69 15.67 -0.70 13.73
CA ILE A 69 14.25 -0.34 13.93
C ILE A 69 13.35 -1.24 13.08
N LEU A 70 13.65 -1.40 11.79
CA LEU A 70 12.87 -2.21 10.86
C LEU A 70 12.81 -3.69 11.27
N GLU A 71 13.88 -4.23 11.86
CA GLU A 71 13.94 -5.61 12.33
C GLU A 71 13.18 -5.84 13.65
N ASN A 72 12.88 -4.78 14.40
CA ASN A 72 12.30 -4.88 15.76
C ASN A 72 10.91 -4.24 15.89
N THR A 73 10.32 -3.76 14.78
CA THR A 73 8.96 -3.18 14.73
C THR A 73 8.30 -3.52 13.39
N ASP A 74 6.97 -3.62 13.38
CA ASP A 74 6.13 -3.73 12.19
C ASP A 74 5.68 -2.35 11.65
N LEU A 75 6.29 -1.27 12.15
CA LEU A 75 5.99 0.11 11.74
C LEU A 75 6.36 0.35 10.29
N SER A 76 5.50 1.03 9.53
CA SER A 76 5.91 1.59 8.25
C SER A 76 6.84 2.80 8.46
N VAL A 77 8.02 2.79 7.87
CA VAL A 77 9.08 3.77 8.16
C VAL A 77 9.27 4.75 6.99
N GLN A 78 9.33 6.04 7.31
CA GLN A 78 9.81 7.07 6.39
C GLN A 78 11.13 7.69 6.88
N VAL A 79 12.15 7.76 6.02
CA VAL A 79 13.50 8.22 6.38
C VAL A 79 13.90 9.45 5.58
N GLY A 80 14.39 10.49 6.27
CA GLY A 80 15.09 11.63 5.69
C GLY A 80 16.51 11.76 6.25
N GLY A 81 17.37 12.50 5.54
CA GLY A 81 18.75 12.78 5.96
C GLY A 81 19.81 12.12 5.07
N GLY A 82 20.64 12.94 4.40
CA GLY A 82 21.80 12.46 3.63
C GLY A 82 21.52 11.80 2.28
N ILE A 83 20.30 11.90 1.75
CA ILE A 83 19.93 11.28 0.46
C ILE A 83 20.28 12.24 -0.69
N ARG A 84 21.50 12.11 -1.22
CA ARG A 84 22.06 13.00 -2.26
C ARG A 84 22.18 12.38 -3.65
N ASN A 85 22.02 11.06 -3.76
CA ASN A 85 22.13 10.33 -5.02
C ASN A 85 21.22 9.10 -5.03
N PHE A 86 21.14 8.44 -6.19
CA PHE A 86 20.25 7.30 -6.40
C PHE A 86 20.66 6.08 -5.58
N GLU A 87 21.96 5.88 -5.37
CA GLU A 87 22.50 4.75 -4.63
C GLU A 87 22.15 4.84 -3.13
N ALA A 88 22.23 6.04 -2.54
CA ALA A 88 21.80 6.28 -1.16
C ALA A 88 20.31 5.97 -0.97
N ALA A 89 19.46 6.38 -1.93
CA ALA A 89 18.03 6.04 -1.91
C ALA A 89 17.80 4.53 -2.05
N LYS A 90 18.52 3.88 -2.98
CA LYS A 90 18.43 2.44 -3.21
C LYS A 90 18.75 1.65 -1.94
N ARG A 91 19.83 1.99 -1.23
CA ARG A 91 20.22 1.33 0.02
C ARG A 91 19.12 1.36 1.09
N LEU A 92 18.42 2.50 1.23
CA LEU A 92 17.31 2.61 2.17
C LEU A 92 16.12 1.72 1.76
N PHE A 93 15.77 1.70 0.48
CA PHE A 93 14.70 0.81 -0.02
C PHE A 93 15.06 -0.67 0.09
N ASP A 94 16.31 -1.05 -0.18
CA ASP A 94 16.80 -2.42 -0.04
C ASP A 94 16.74 -2.91 1.42
N LEU A 95 16.85 -1.99 2.40
CA LEU A 95 16.66 -2.30 3.83
C LEU A 95 15.19 -2.51 4.23
N GLY A 96 14.23 -2.08 3.39
CA GLY A 96 12.80 -2.16 3.70
C GLY A 96 12.14 -0.85 4.11
N VAL A 97 12.79 0.31 3.93
CA VAL A 97 12.17 1.61 4.17
C VAL A 97 11.01 1.85 3.20
N ASP A 98 9.82 2.23 3.71
CA ASP A 98 8.63 2.44 2.87
C ASP A 98 8.70 3.73 2.06
N ARG A 99 9.21 4.81 2.67
CA ARG A 99 9.26 6.15 2.05
C ARG A 99 10.58 6.85 2.33
N ILE A 100 11.11 7.55 1.33
CA ILE A 100 12.27 8.42 1.50
C ILE A 100 11.90 9.89 1.36
N ILE A 101 12.62 10.74 2.07
CA ILE A 101 12.36 12.17 2.13
C ILE A 101 13.59 12.93 1.61
N LEU A 102 13.41 13.67 0.53
CA LEU A 102 14.44 14.55 -0.03
C LEU A 102 14.17 15.99 0.41
N GLY A 103 15.11 16.59 1.13
CA GLY A 103 15.08 18.03 1.44
C GLY A 103 15.86 18.82 0.39
N THR A 104 17.03 19.32 0.77
CA THR A 104 17.90 20.14 -0.11
C THR A 104 18.20 19.53 -1.48
N SER A 105 18.34 18.20 -1.57
CA SER A 105 18.56 17.52 -2.87
C SER A 105 17.40 17.70 -3.84
N ALA A 106 16.16 17.75 -3.35
CA ALA A 106 14.99 17.98 -4.22
C ALA A 106 14.97 19.39 -4.82
N VAL A 107 15.53 20.37 -4.11
CA VAL A 107 15.66 21.75 -4.59
C VAL A 107 16.76 21.86 -5.66
N ASN A 108 17.89 21.17 -5.43
CA ASN A 108 19.11 21.35 -6.22
C ASN A 108 19.25 20.35 -7.40
N ASP A 109 18.69 19.15 -7.29
CA ASP A 109 18.84 18.08 -8.28
C ASP A 109 17.48 17.47 -8.69
N LYS A 110 16.86 18.12 -9.68
CA LYS A 110 15.59 17.67 -10.25
C LYS A 110 15.73 16.38 -11.06
N ILE A 111 16.93 16.09 -11.57
CA ILE A 111 17.19 14.90 -12.38
C ILE A 111 17.11 13.68 -11.47
N LEU A 112 17.75 13.74 -10.30
CA LEU A 112 17.63 12.73 -9.27
C LEU A 112 16.18 12.52 -8.84
N LEU A 113 15.44 13.60 -8.55
CA LEU A 113 14.04 13.50 -8.12
C LEU A 113 13.16 12.79 -9.16
N LYS A 114 13.29 13.16 -10.45
CA LYS A 114 12.59 12.50 -11.56
C LYS A 114 13.00 11.03 -11.72
N LYS A 115 14.29 10.73 -11.57
CA LYS A 115 14.81 9.35 -11.66
C LYS A 115 14.23 8.47 -10.56
N LEU A 116 14.20 8.97 -9.31
CA LEU A 116 13.63 8.27 -8.17
C LEU A 116 12.12 8.06 -8.33
N LEU A 117 11.39 9.09 -8.80
CA LEU A 117 9.96 8.96 -9.09
C LEU A 117 9.66 7.92 -10.16
N LYS A 118 10.49 7.87 -11.21
CA LYS A 118 10.36 6.89 -12.28
C LYS A 118 10.60 5.46 -11.78
N GLN A 119 11.57 5.26 -10.88
CA GLN A 119 11.93 3.93 -10.37
C GLN A 119 10.99 3.44 -9.27
N TYR A 120 10.69 4.27 -8.27
CA TYR A 120 10.05 3.84 -7.02
C TYR A 120 8.61 4.36 -6.87
N GLY A 121 8.16 5.26 -7.76
CA GLY A 121 6.81 5.80 -7.77
C GLY A 121 6.56 6.95 -6.77
N ALA A 122 5.54 7.75 -7.05
CA ALA A 122 5.25 8.98 -6.31
C ALA A 122 4.74 8.77 -4.87
N GLN A 123 4.36 7.56 -4.49
CA GLN A 123 3.92 7.23 -3.13
C GLN A 123 5.10 7.00 -2.16
N LYS A 124 6.27 6.61 -2.70
CA LYS A 124 7.48 6.30 -1.93
C LYS A 124 8.44 7.48 -1.81
N ILE A 125 8.25 8.52 -2.63
CA ILE A 125 9.13 9.68 -2.71
C ILE A 125 8.42 10.92 -2.18
N MET A 126 9.00 11.52 -1.13
CA MET A 126 8.49 12.74 -0.50
C MET A 126 9.54 13.85 -0.55
N VAL A 127 9.05 15.10 -0.51
CA VAL A 127 9.92 16.28 -0.43
C VAL A 127 9.67 17.01 0.88
N SER A 128 10.74 17.32 1.61
CA SER A 128 10.69 18.24 2.75
C SER A 128 10.78 19.67 2.24
N VAL A 129 9.78 20.46 2.57
CA VAL A 129 9.66 21.88 2.24
C VAL A 129 9.73 22.66 3.54
N ASP A 130 10.93 23.12 3.86
CA ASP A 130 11.13 23.98 5.01
C ASP A 130 11.04 25.44 4.56
N ALA A 131 10.21 26.25 5.23
CA ALA A 131 9.96 27.63 4.83
C ALA A 131 10.12 28.62 5.98
N ARG A 132 10.59 29.82 5.63
CA ARG A 132 10.61 31.02 6.48
C ARG A 132 10.20 32.21 5.62
N ASP A 133 9.24 33.00 6.10
CA ASP A 133 8.76 34.23 5.43
C ASP A 133 8.46 34.03 3.93
N GLU A 134 7.68 32.97 3.61
CA GLU A 134 7.29 32.55 2.25
C GLU A 134 8.43 32.09 1.32
N LYS A 135 9.67 31.99 1.82
CA LYS A 135 10.81 31.46 1.08
C LYS A 135 11.18 30.05 1.51
N VAL A 136 11.62 29.25 0.55
CA VAL A 136 12.07 27.88 0.79
C VAL A 136 13.53 27.90 1.27
N LEU A 137 13.83 27.18 2.35
CA LEU A 137 15.17 27.08 2.91
C LEU A 137 15.88 25.79 2.47
N THR A 138 17.20 25.88 2.35
CA THR A 138 18.10 24.77 1.97
C THR A 138 19.27 24.67 2.94
N GLU A 139 20.01 23.57 2.87
CA GLU A 139 21.22 23.33 3.69
C GLU A 139 20.95 23.40 5.21
N GLY A 140 19.91 22.68 5.70
CA GLY A 140 19.63 22.62 7.14
C GLY A 140 19.25 23.96 7.75
N TRP A 141 18.45 24.76 7.02
CA TRP A 141 17.95 26.09 7.40
C TRP A 141 18.96 27.24 7.33
N LEU A 142 20.18 26.98 6.82
CA LEU A 142 21.26 27.95 6.80
C LEU A 142 21.22 28.89 5.59
N LYS A 143 20.51 28.53 4.51
CA LYS A 143 20.54 29.28 3.25
C LYS A 143 19.15 29.46 2.64
N ASP A 144 18.77 30.72 2.42
CA ASP A 144 17.63 31.09 1.57
C ASP A 144 17.87 30.51 0.17
N SER A 145 17.08 29.52 -0.23
CA SER A 145 16.94 29.26 -1.65
C SER A 145 16.12 30.43 -2.19
N SER A 146 16.57 31.12 -3.23
CA SER A 146 15.92 32.31 -3.78
C SER A 146 14.51 32.06 -4.37
N LYS A 147 13.85 30.95 -4.00
CA LYS A 147 12.55 30.50 -4.50
C LYS A 147 11.42 30.82 -3.51
N PHE A 148 10.32 31.30 -4.05
CA PHE A 148 9.07 31.46 -3.31
C PHE A 148 8.39 30.09 -3.12
N LEU A 149 7.73 29.94 -1.98
CA LEU A 149 7.02 28.71 -1.59
C LEU A 149 5.99 28.28 -2.64
N SER A 150 5.16 29.21 -3.12
CA SER A 150 4.11 28.94 -4.13
C SER A 150 4.69 28.39 -5.43
N GLU A 151 5.75 29.00 -5.95
CA GLU A 151 6.43 28.56 -7.17
C GLU A 151 7.02 27.16 -7.01
N PHE A 152 7.62 26.89 -5.85
CA PHE A 152 8.21 25.59 -5.58
C PHE A 152 7.16 24.48 -5.44
N LEU A 153 6.00 24.76 -4.81
CA LEU A 153 4.90 23.79 -4.70
C LEU A 153 4.33 23.41 -6.08
N GLU A 154 4.11 24.39 -6.96
CA GLU A 154 3.66 24.12 -8.34
C GLU A 154 4.72 23.37 -9.14
N GLU A 155 6.00 23.68 -8.93
CA GLU A 155 7.10 22.93 -9.53
C GLU A 155 7.10 21.45 -9.11
N LEU A 156 6.98 21.17 -7.80
CA LEU A 156 6.94 19.80 -7.27
C LEU A 156 5.74 19.02 -7.83
N LYS A 157 4.58 19.68 -7.91
CA LYS A 157 3.36 19.11 -8.51
C LYS A 157 3.56 18.78 -9.98
N GLY A 158 4.20 19.67 -10.74
CA GLY A 158 4.55 19.46 -12.15
C GLY A 158 5.57 18.33 -12.37
N ILE A 159 6.47 18.09 -11.42
CA ILE A 159 7.40 16.95 -11.43
C ILE A 159 6.70 15.62 -11.12
N GLY A 160 5.53 15.68 -10.47
CA GLY A 160 4.71 14.51 -10.12
C GLY A 160 4.78 14.11 -8.65
N ILE A 161 5.33 14.96 -7.78
CA ILE A 161 5.26 14.76 -6.32
C ILE A 161 3.80 14.83 -5.87
N LYS A 162 3.41 13.89 -5.00
CA LYS A 162 2.07 13.83 -4.41
C LYS A 162 2.04 14.28 -2.96
N THR A 163 3.09 13.96 -2.21
CA THR A 163 3.15 14.17 -0.76
C THR A 163 4.38 14.98 -0.39
N ILE A 164 4.18 16.00 0.44
CA ILE A 164 5.25 16.85 0.98
C ILE A 164 5.19 16.85 2.50
N ILE A 165 6.35 17.11 3.11
CA ILE A 165 6.43 17.52 4.51
C ILE A 165 6.62 19.02 4.50
N PHE A 166 5.75 19.75 5.19
CA PHE A 166 5.87 21.19 5.33
C PHE A 166 6.25 21.54 6.76
N THR A 167 7.37 22.26 6.92
CA THR A 167 7.85 22.75 8.21
C THR A 167 7.94 24.26 8.17
N ASP A 168 7.18 24.95 9.03
CA ASP A 168 7.38 26.38 9.26
C ASP A 168 8.41 26.56 10.39
N ILE A 169 9.61 26.99 10.00
CA ILE A 169 10.76 27.08 10.90
C ILE A 169 10.54 28.13 12.01
N ASN A 170 9.69 29.13 11.80
CA ASN A 170 9.39 30.12 12.84
C ASN A 170 8.65 29.49 14.03
N SER A 171 7.99 28.35 13.81
CA SER A 171 7.21 27.64 14.82
C SER A 171 7.84 26.33 15.31
N ASP A 172 8.86 25.81 14.64
CA ASP A 172 9.43 24.50 14.97
C ASP A 172 10.17 24.49 16.33
N GLY A 173 9.90 23.45 17.13
CA GLY A 173 10.48 23.27 18.47
C GLY A 173 10.04 24.28 19.55
N MET A 174 9.17 25.24 19.23
CA MET A 174 8.79 26.35 20.14
C MET A 174 7.60 26.05 21.05
N LEU A 175 6.83 25.00 20.76
CA LEU A 175 5.61 24.60 21.49
C LEU A 175 4.51 25.67 21.58
N LYS A 176 4.54 26.68 20.69
CA LYS A 176 3.58 27.80 20.63
C LYS A 176 2.43 27.59 19.65
N GLY A 177 2.31 26.40 19.06
CA GLY A 177 1.35 26.10 18.00
C GLY A 177 1.93 26.32 16.58
N PRO A 178 1.40 25.62 15.56
CA PRO A 178 1.80 25.80 14.16
C PRO A 178 1.40 27.15 13.55
N ASN A 179 2.09 27.58 12.49
CA ASN A 179 1.67 28.74 11.70
C ASN A 179 0.51 28.40 10.75
N TRP A 180 -0.72 28.63 11.22
CA TRP A 180 -1.94 28.26 10.51
C TRP A 180 -2.13 28.93 9.14
N SER A 181 -1.62 30.16 8.96
CA SER A 181 -1.79 30.89 7.70
C SER A 181 -1.03 30.19 6.58
N ASN A 182 0.25 29.89 6.82
CA ASN A 182 1.11 29.20 5.86
C ASN A 182 0.61 27.78 5.58
N ILE A 183 0.22 27.04 6.62
CA ILE A 183 -0.29 25.68 6.45
C ILE A 183 -1.53 25.64 5.54
N LYS A 184 -2.49 26.56 5.74
CA LYS A 184 -3.69 26.64 4.88
C LYS A 184 -3.33 26.92 3.42
N GLN A 185 -2.37 27.82 3.18
CA GLN A 185 -1.90 28.13 1.83
C GLN A 185 -1.25 26.92 1.16
N VAL A 186 -0.42 26.17 1.90
CA VAL A 186 0.27 24.99 1.37
C VAL A 186 -0.72 23.85 1.09
N ILE A 187 -1.71 23.63 1.97
CA ILE A 187 -2.79 22.65 1.74
C ILE A 187 -3.60 23.01 0.49
N ALA A 188 -3.87 24.30 0.28
CA ALA A 188 -4.60 24.78 -0.88
C ALA A 188 -3.88 24.53 -2.23
N ALA A 189 -2.58 24.23 -2.24
CA ALA A 189 -1.83 23.87 -3.44
C ALA A 189 -2.27 22.50 -4.05
N GLY A 190 -3.01 21.69 -3.28
CA GLY A 190 -3.58 20.41 -3.73
C GLY A 190 -2.57 19.25 -3.69
N LEU A 191 -1.55 19.34 -2.85
CA LEU A 191 -0.64 18.24 -2.48
C LEU A 191 -1.09 17.61 -1.15
N ASN A 192 -0.70 16.37 -0.91
CA ASN A 192 -0.86 15.73 0.40
C ASN A 192 0.16 16.34 1.37
N VAL A 193 -0.30 17.23 2.26
CA VAL A 193 0.59 17.96 3.18
C VAL A 193 0.67 17.24 4.53
N ILE A 194 1.86 16.78 4.88
CA ILE A 194 2.20 16.35 6.22
C ILE A 194 2.81 17.55 6.95
N VAL A 195 2.18 18.00 8.02
CA VAL A 195 2.65 19.17 8.78
C VAL A 195 3.65 18.72 9.82
N ALA A 196 4.80 19.38 9.85
CA ALA A 196 5.82 19.24 10.88
C ALA A 196 6.07 20.60 11.57
N GLY A 197 6.45 20.53 12.85
CA GLY A 197 6.82 21.70 13.65
C GLY A 197 5.64 22.44 14.31
N GLY A 198 5.90 22.97 15.51
CA GLY A 198 4.95 23.78 16.29
C GLY A 198 3.79 23.04 16.96
N ILE A 199 3.51 21.79 16.61
CA ILE A 199 2.43 20.97 17.20
C ILE A 199 2.74 20.67 18.68
N SER A 200 1.92 21.18 19.60
CA SER A 200 2.12 21.01 21.05
C SER A 200 0.90 20.49 21.82
N SER A 201 -0.26 20.41 21.18
CA SER A 201 -1.49 19.94 21.84
C SER A 201 -2.39 19.08 20.97
N SER A 202 -3.26 18.27 21.59
CA SER A 202 -4.37 17.56 20.93
C SER A 202 -5.31 18.51 20.17
N SER A 203 -5.43 19.77 20.64
CA SER A 203 -6.22 20.80 19.95
C SER A 203 -5.61 21.22 18.60
N ASP A 204 -4.29 21.19 18.48
CA ASP A 204 -3.61 21.47 17.21
C ASP A 204 -3.86 20.34 16.21
N LEU A 205 -3.82 19.08 16.66
CA LEU A 205 -4.15 17.92 15.84
C LEU A 205 -5.59 17.96 15.33
N GLN A 206 -6.54 18.36 16.18
CA GLN A 206 -7.93 18.55 15.78
C GLN A 206 -8.06 19.62 14.68
N LYS A 207 -7.42 20.78 14.86
CA LYS A 207 -7.41 21.85 13.84
C LYS A 207 -6.77 21.40 12.53
N LEU A 208 -5.65 20.66 12.59
CA LEU A 208 -4.99 20.10 11.41
C LEU A 208 -5.92 19.15 10.64
N LYS A 209 -6.67 18.30 11.36
CA LYS A 209 -7.70 17.43 10.77
C LYS A 209 -8.82 18.26 10.10
N GLU A 210 -9.29 19.32 10.75
CA GLU A 210 -10.36 20.20 10.23
C GLU A 210 -9.96 20.96 8.97
N ILE A 211 -8.70 21.40 8.86
CA ILE A 211 -8.20 22.11 7.67
C ILE A 211 -7.73 21.16 6.55
N GLY A 212 -7.88 19.84 6.73
CA GLY A 212 -7.58 18.84 5.71
C GLY A 212 -6.11 18.47 5.57
N ALA A 213 -5.31 18.57 6.64
CA ALA A 213 -3.93 18.07 6.61
C ALA A 213 -3.91 16.55 6.37
N TYR A 214 -2.97 16.08 5.54
CA TYR A 214 -2.81 14.65 5.23
C TYR A 214 -2.19 13.89 6.40
N GLY A 215 -1.29 14.53 7.14
CA GLY A 215 -0.72 13.98 8.36
C GLY A 215 -0.04 15.03 9.24
N ALA A 216 0.38 14.59 10.41
CA ALA A 216 1.07 15.39 11.42
C ALA A 216 2.29 14.63 11.93
N ILE A 217 3.48 15.25 11.85
CA ILE A 217 4.70 14.75 12.48
C ILE A 217 4.80 15.34 13.88
N ILE A 218 4.89 14.48 14.89
CA ILE A 218 4.97 14.89 16.30
C ILE A 218 6.29 14.39 16.89
N GLY A 219 7.15 15.33 17.27
CA GLY A 219 8.43 15.04 17.91
C GLY A 219 8.40 15.39 19.39
N LYS A 220 9.01 16.54 19.73
CA LYS A 220 9.23 16.99 21.12
C LYS A 220 8.01 16.90 22.05
N ALA A 221 6.81 17.23 21.57
CA ALA A 221 5.59 17.19 22.36
C ALA A 221 5.23 15.78 22.87
N LEU A 222 5.61 14.71 22.15
CA LEU A 222 5.44 13.32 22.63
C LEU A 222 6.41 13.02 23.77
N TYR A 223 7.67 13.40 23.62
CA TYR A 223 8.70 13.13 24.61
C TYR A 223 8.50 13.92 25.91
N GLU A 224 7.91 15.12 25.83
CA GLU A 224 7.58 15.96 27.00
C GLU A 224 6.19 15.64 27.59
N GLY A 225 5.49 14.63 27.06
CA GLY A 225 4.17 14.21 27.56
C GLY A 225 3.05 15.23 27.36
N MET A 226 3.23 16.20 26.45
CA MET A 226 2.20 17.19 26.13
C MET A 226 1.09 16.63 25.24
N ILE A 227 1.42 15.60 24.46
CA ILE A 227 0.48 14.83 23.66
C ILE A 227 0.67 13.36 24.01
N ASP A 228 -0.40 12.71 24.44
CA ASP A 228 -0.44 11.25 24.56
C ASP A 228 -0.60 10.63 23.16
N LEU A 229 0.36 9.77 22.78
CA LEU A 229 0.36 9.18 21.44
C LEU A 229 -0.82 8.23 21.23
N THR A 230 -1.22 7.47 22.25
CA THR A 230 -2.34 6.53 22.18
C THR A 230 -3.63 7.30 21.91
N GLU A 231 -3.92 8.34 22.69
CA GLU A 231 -5.09 9.21 22.49
C GLU A 231 -5.05 9.87 21.09
N ALA A 232 -3.87 10.36 20.68
CA ALA A 232 -3.71 10.99 19.38
C ALA A 232 -3.98 10.02 18.22
N VAL A 233 -3.47 8.79 18.32
CA VAL A 233 -3.72 7.75 17.32
C VAL A 233 -5.19 7.38 17.29
N GLU A 234 -5.79 7.03 18.42
CA GLU A 234 -7.20 6.63 18.51
C GLU A 234 -8.16 7.69 17.91
N LYS A 235 -7.86 8.97 18.15
CA LYS A 235 -8.74 10.08 17.76
C LYS A 235 -8.51 10.59 16.34
N PHE A 236 -7.27 10.53 15.86
CA PHE A 236 -6.87 11.23 14.63
C PHE A 236 -6.30 10.35 13.53
N GLN A 237 -5.70 9.20 13.87
CA GLN A 237 -5.15 8.25 12.90
C GLN A 237 -6.27 7.77 11.97
N LEU A 238 -6.06 7.87 10.67
CA LEU A 238 -6.90 7.12 9.73
C LEU A 238 -6.65 5.64 9.97
N SER A 239 -7.68 4.85 10.21
CA SER A 239 -7.55 3.39 10.23
C SER A 239 -6.95 2.96 8.89
N ASN A 240 -5.76 2.35 8.91
CA ASN A 240 -5.14 1.75 7.72
C ASN A 240 -5.96 0.57 7.17
N LEU A 241 -7.02 0.15 7.88
CA LEU A 241 -7.99 -0.83 7.42
C LEU A 241 -9.06 -0.16 6.55
N THR A 242 -9.18 -0.64 5.32
CA THR A 242 -10.27 -0.28 4.42
C THR A 242 -11.61 -0.69 5.02
N LYS A 243 -12.61 0.18 4.96
CA LYS A 243 -13.98 -0.13 5.40
C LYS A 243 -14.64 -1.14 4.44
N ARG A 244 -15.59 -1.94 4.96
CA ARG A 244 -16.20 -3.08 4.25
C ARG A 244 -17.72 -2.94 4.08
N ILE A 245 -18.23 -3.36 2.93
CA ILE A 245 -19.67 -3.53 2.63
C ILE A 245 -20.01 -5.01 2.63
N ILE A 246 -20.98 -5.41 3.46
CA ILE A 246 -21.32 -6.81 3.70
C ILE A 246 -22.79 -7.09 3.38
N PRO A 247 -23.10 -7.75 2.26
CA PRO A 247 -24.44 -8.30 2.04
C PRO A 247 -24.73 -9.47 2.98
N CYS A 248 -25.92 -9.46 3.60
CA CYS A 248 -26.39 -10.53 4.48
C CYS A 248 -27.54 -11.31 3.85
N MET A 249 -27.54 -12.64 4.01
CA MET A 249 -28.56 -13.55 3.52
C MET A 249 -29.12 -14.37 4.68
N ASP A 250 -30.42 -14.21 4.94
CA ASP A 250 -31.13 -15.06 5.89
C ASP A 250 -31.52 -16.36 5.17
N ILE A 251 -31.07 -17.52 5.67
CA ILE A 251 -31.28 -18.82 5.04
C ILE A 251 -32.34 -19.59 5.80
N LYS A 252 -33.35 -20.08 5.09
CA LYS A 252 -34.35 -21.01 5.61
C LYS A 252 -34.54 -22.16 4.64
N ASP A 253 -34.39 -23.38 5.14
CA ASP A 253 -34.58 -24.60 4.33
C ASP A 253 -33.76 -24.59 3.02
N GLY A 254 -32.52 -24.07 3.09
CA GLY A 254 -31.59 -23.98 1.95
C GLY A 254 -31.86 -22.84 0.96
N ARG A 255 -32.83 -21.96 1.23
CA ARG A 255 -33.15 -20.82 0.37
C ARG A 255 -32.98 -19.49 1.09
N VAL A 256 -32.65 -18.44 0.34
CA VAL A 256 -32.60 -17.09 0.89
C VAL A 256 -34.02 -16.62 1.10
N VAL A 257 -34.33 -16.14 2.30
CA VAL A 257 -35.66 -15.61 2.65
C VAL A 257 -35.54 -14.17 3.11
N LYS A 258 -36.62 -13.39 2.97
CA LYS A 258 -36.71 -12.06 3.55
C LYS A 258 -38.11 -11.72 4.03
N GLY A 259 -38.19 -11.13 5.22
CA GLY A 259 -39.41 -10.60 5.83
C GLY A 259 -39.11 -9.37 6.69
N THR A 260 -40.14 -8.79 7.29
CA THR A 260 -40.02 -7.73 8.31
C THR A 260 -40.19 -8.37 9.69
N PHE A 261 -39.28 -8.13 10.63
CA PHE A 261 -39.33 -8.71 11.98
C PHE A 261 -39.49 -10.24 12.00
N PHE A 262 -38.87 -10.95 11.05
CA PHE A 262 -39.02 -12.41 10.85
C PHE A 262 -40.46 -12.91 10.62
N THR A 263 -41.39 -11.99 10.33
CA THR A 263 -42.76 -12.27 9.86
C THR A 263 -42.85 -12.08 8.34
N ASP A 264 -43.78 -12.78 7.67
CA ASP A 264 -44.00 -12.72 6.22
C ASP A 264 -42.75 -13.03 5.36
N LEU A 265 -42.04 -14.12 5.68
CA LEU A 265 -40.86 -14.57 4.94
C LEU A 265 -41.21 -14.91 3.48
N LYS A 266 -40.70 -14.10 2.56
CA LYS A 266 -40.74 -14.33 1.11
C LYS A 266 -39.43 -14.93 0.64
N ASP A 267 -39.53 -15.74 -0.38
CA ASP A 267 -38.40 -16.34 -1.05
C ASP A 267 -37.64 -15.31 -1.89
N ALA A 268 -36.33 -15.19 -1.68
CA ALA A 268 -35.44 -14.22 -2.31
C ALA A 268 -34.44 -14.85 -3.29
N GLY A 269 -34.39 -16.18 -3.41
CA GLY A 269 -33.56 -16.86 -4.41
C GLY A 269 -32.61 -17.94 -3.87
N ASP A 270 -31.76 -18.44 -4.77
CA ASP A 270 -30.71 -19.40 -4.44
C ASP A 270 -29.52 -18.69 -3.77
N PRO A 271 -29.00 -19.20 -2.62
CA PRO A 271 -27.90 -18.56 -1.91
C PRO A 271 -26.58 -18.56 -2.68
N VAL A 272 -26.29 -19.59 -3.48
CA VAL A 272 -25.03 -19.72 -4.23
C VAL A 272 -25.01 -18.71 -5.37
N GLU A 273 -26.13 -18.60 -6.11
CA GLU A 273 -26.26 -17.61 -7.19
C GLU A 273 -26.16 -16.17 -6.66
N LEU A 274 -26.82 -15.87 -5.53
CA LEU A 274 -26.74 -14.56 -4.89
C LEU A 274 -25.35 -14.25 -4.34
N ALA A 275 -24.67 -15.24 -3.75
CA ALA A 275 -23.30 -15.09 -3.26
C ALA A 275 -22.36 -14.72 -4.39
N LYS A 276 -22.41 -15.45 -5.51
CA LYS A 276 -21.64 -15.16 -6.71
C LYS A 276 -21.94 -13.76 -7.24
N LYS A 277 -23.22 -13.42 -7.38
CA LYS A 277 -23.65 -12.09 -7.84
C LYS A 277 -23.07 -10.98 -6.98
N TYR A 278 -23.13 -11.06 -5.66
CA TYR A 278 -22.59 -10.01 -4.80
C TYR A 278 -21.06 -9.97 -4.79
N SER A 279 -20.41 -11.12 -4.88
CA SER A 279 -18.96 -11.19 -5.09
C SER A 279 -18.56 -10.42 -6.36
N ASP A 280 -19.26 -10.65 -7.47
CA ASP A 280 -19.02 -10.00 -8.76
C ASP A 280 -19.37 -8.49 -8.76
N LEU A 281 -20.34 -8.09 -7.93
CA LEU A 281 -20.71 -6.68 -7.70
C LEU A 281 -19.77 -5.96 -6.72
N GLY A 282 -18.73 -6.64 -6.24
CA GLY A 282 -17.69 -6.05 -5.41
C GLY A 282 -18.05 -5.95 -3.92
N ALA A 283 -18.88 -6.85 -3.39
CA ALA A 283 -19.00 -7.03 -1.94
C ALA A 283 -17.63 -7.36 -1.31
N ASP A 284 -17.39 -6.89 -0.09
CA ASP A 284 -16.10 -7.12 0.58
C ASP A 284 -16.07 -8.46 1.33
N GLU A 285 -17.22 -8.83 1.92
CA GLU A 285 -17.50 -10.11 2.59
C GLU A 285 -18.99 -10.45 2.45
N LEU A 286 -19.38 -11.68 2.79
CA LEU A 286 -20.79 -12.09 2.89
C LEU A 286 -21.12 -12.65 4.27
N VAL A 287 -22.38 -12.53 4.68
CA VAL A 287 -22.90 -13.16 5.91
C VAL A 287 -24.11 -14.03 5.58
N PHE A 288 -24.10 -15.27 6.04
CA PHE A 288 -25.22 -16.21 5.93
C PHE A 288 -25.74 -16.54 7.33
N LEU A 289 -27.01 -16.22 7.60
CA LEU A 289 -27.66 -16.50 8.89
C LEU A 289 -28.73 -17.56 8.70
N ASP A 290 -28.45 -18.79 9.14
CA ASP A 290 -29.42 -19.89 9.07
C ASP A 290 -30.43 -19.79 10.22
N ILE A 291 -31.69 -19.54 9.88
CA ILE A 291 -32.79 -19.46 10.85
C ILE A 291 -33.46 -20.83 11.07
N THR A 292 -32.92 -21.90 10.50
CA THR A 292 -33.50 -23.24 10.56
C THR A 292 -32.93 -24.05 11.72
N ALA A 293 -33.54 -23.92 12.91
CA ALA A 293 -33.03 -24.53 14.14
C ALA A 293 -33.35 -26.04 14.29
N THR A 294 -32.57 -26.95 13.68
CA THR A 294 -32.55 -28.40 14.04
C THR A 294 -31.21 -29.08 13.72
N VAL A 295 -30.84 -30.12 14.48
CA VAL A 295 -29.58 -30.90 14.32
C VAL A 295 -29.49 -31.62 12.97
N GLU A 296 -30.59 -32.17 12.46
CA GLU A 296 -30.63 -32.88 11.17
C GLU A 296 -30.29 -31.98 9.97
N LYS A 297 -30.47 -30.65 10.11
CA LYS A 297 -30.21 -29.67 9.05
C LYS A 297 -28.76 -29.15 9.03
N ARG A 298 -27.87 -29.64 9.92
CA ARG A 298 -26.46 -29.21 9.91
C ARG A 298 -25.65 -29.76 8.75
N LYS A 299 -25.92 -30.99 8.33
CA LYS A 299 -25.34 -31.52 7.09
C LYS A 299 -25.72 -30.67 5.88
N THR A 300 -26.99 -30.28 5.78
CA THR A 300 -27.49 -29.43 4.70
C THR A 300 -26.82 -28.06 4.68
N LEU A 301 -26.59 -27.43 5.86
CA LEU A 301 -25.85 -26.17 5.89
C LEU A 301 -24.38 -26.36 5.48
N CYS A 302 -23.69 -27.42 5.95
CA CYS A 302 -22.31 -27.69 5.55
C CYS A 302 -22.18 -27.91 4.04
N GLU A 303 -23.12 -28.63 3.43
CA GLU A 303 -23.18 -28.81 1.97
C GLU A 303 -23.40 -27.48 1.23
N LEU A 304 -24.27 -26.61 1.76
CA LEU A 304 -24.48 -25.28 1.19
C LEU A 304 -23.21 -24.42 1.30
N VAL A 305 -22.57 -24.40 2.47
CA VAL A 305 -21.31 -23.69 2.73
C VAL A 305 -20.22 -24.13 1.75
N LYS A 306 -20.09 -25.44 1.53
CA LYS A 306 -19.15 -25.99 0.56
C LYS A 306 -19.42 -25.48 -0.86
N LYS A 307 -20.69 -25.50 -1.29
CA LYS A 307 -21.06 -24.98 -2.62
C LYS A 307 -20.78 -23.48 -2.75
N ILE A 308 -21.02 -22.70 -1.70
CA ILE A 308 -20.71 -21.26 -1.70
C ILE A 308 -19.20 -21.05 -1.83
N ALA A 309 -18.39 -21.72 -1.01
CA ALA A 309 -16.94 -21.62 -1.04
C ALA A 309 -16.32 -22.00 -2.39
N GLU A 310 -16.91 -22.95 -3.12
CA GLU A 310 -16.49 -23.32 -4.47
C GLU A 310 -16.80 -22.25 -5.54
N ASN A 311 -17.67 -21.27 -5.25
CA ASN A 311 -18.21 -20.31 -6.23
C ASN A 311 -17.85 -18.84 -5.96
N ILE A 312 -17.23 -18.50 -4.82
CA ILE A 312 -16.84 -17.13 -4.48
C ILE A 312 -15.38 -17.03 -4.06
N ASN A 313 -14.81 -15.83 -4.15
CA ASN A 313 -13.41 -15.55 -3.81
C ASN A 313 -13.25 -14.42 -2.77
N ILE A 314 -14.33 -14.11 -2.06
CA ILE A 314 -14.38 -13.16 -0.94
C ILE A 314 -14.73 -13.91 0.35
N PRO A 315 -14.27 -13.41 1.52
CA PRO A 315 -14.54 -14.08 2.78
C PRO A 315 -16.03 -14.12 3.11
N PHE A 316 -16.47 -15.14 3.83
CA PHE A 316 -17.83 -15.18 4.34
C PHE A 316 -17.97 -15.77 5.74
N THR A 317 -18.97 -15.24 6.45
CA THR A 317 -19.33 -15.65 7.81
C THR A 317 -20.60 -16.48 7.78
N VAL A 318 -20.63 -17.55 8.56
CA VAL A 318 -21.83 -18.39 8.73
C VAL A 318 -22.30 -18.34 10.18
N GLY A 319 -23.58 -18.00 10.38
CA GLY A 319 -24.24 -17.95 11.67
C GLY A 319 -25.55 -18.73 11.68
N GLY A 320 -26.14 -18.88 12.87
CA GLY A 320 -27.42 -19.56 13.06
C GLY A 320 -27.32 -20.94 13.70
N GLY A 321 -27.78 -21.04 14.95
CA GLY A 321 -27.89 -22.31 15.68
C GLY A 321 -26.56 -23.00 16.05
N ILE A 322 -25.44 -22.28 16.06
CA ILE A 322 -24.12 -22.81 16.39
C ILE A 322 -23.96 -22.88 17.92
N ASN A 323 -23.83 -24.09 18.48
CA ASN A 323 -23.84 -24.29 19.93
C ASN A 323 -22.63 -25.08 20.47
N SER A 324 -21.76 -25.60 19.60
CA SER A 324 -20.62 -26.43 20.01
C SER A 324 -19.37 -26.20 19.15
N ILE A 325 -18.21 -26.61 19.67
CA ILE A 325 -16.94 -26.59 18.93
C ILE A 325 -16.97 -27.52 17.72
N ALA A 326 -17.73 -28.62 17.80
CA ALA A 326 -17.89 -29.54 16.67
C ALA A 326 -18.60 -28.84 15.50
N ASP A 327 -19.70 -28.12 15.78
CA ASP A 327 -20.42 -27.36 14.75
C ASP A 327 -19.51 -26.33 14.07
N ILE A 328 -18.71 -25.62 14.87
CA ILE A 328 -17.78 -24.60 14.38
C ILE A 328 -16.72 -25.25 13.48
N ARG A 329 -16.13 -26.37 13.92
CA ARG A 329 -15.15 -27.11 13.13
C ARG A 329 -15.72 -27.55 11.79
N ASP A 330 -16.93 -28.09 11.78
CA ASP A 330 -17.56 -28.61 10.57
C ASP A 330 -17.83 -27.49 9.55
N LEU A 331 -18.28 -26.31 10.01
CA LEU A 331 -18.52 -25.15 9.15
C LEU A 331 -17.23 -24.57 8.57
N LEU A 332 -16.19 -24.40 9.40
CA LEU A 332 -14.88 -23.91 8.94
C LEU A 332 -14.25 -24.89 7.94
N ASN A 333 -14.29 -26.20 8.23
CA ASN A 333 -13.80 -27.23 7.31
C ASN A 333 -14.61 -27.33 6.01
N SER A 334 -15.87 -26.89 6.03
CA SER A 334 -16.71 -26.84 4.82
C SER A 334 -16.40 -25.63 3.95
N GLY A 335 -15.60 -24.68 4.43
CA GLY A 335 -15.11 -23.53 3.66
C GLY A 335 -15.54 -22.16 4.18
N ALA A 336 -16.25 -22.06 5.31
CA ALA A 336 -16.52 -20.77 5.94
C ALA A 336 -15.22 -20.17 6.52
N ASP A 337 -14.99 -18.88 6.32
CA ASP A 337 -13.84 -18.18 6.89
C ASP A 337 -14.06 -17.84 8.37
N LYS A 338 -15.30 -17.55 8.73
CA LYS A 338 -15.71 -17.12 10.07
C LYS A 338 -17.03 -17.76 10.49
N VAL A 339 -17.24 -17.88 11.80
CA VAL A 339 -18.50 -18.30 12.40
C VAL A 339 -19.09 -17.19 13.28
N SER A 340 -20.41 -16.99 13.19
CA SER A 340 -21.15 -16.06 14.04
C SER A 340 -21.87 -16.79 15.17
N ILE A 341 -21.53 -16.43 16.42
CA ILE A 341 -22.09 -17.01 17.64
C ILE A 341 -22.94 -15.94 18.35
N GLY A 342 -24.26 -16.19 18.46
CA GLY A 342 -25.21 -15.30 19.15
C GLY A 342 -25.62 -15.84 20.51
N SER A 343 -26.83 -16.40 20.62
CA SER A 343 -27.40 -16.86 21.89
C SER A 343 -26.53 -17.86 22.68
N ALA A 344 -25.72 -18.67 21.99
CA ALA A 344 -24.78 -19.59 22.64
C ALA A 344 -23.64 -18.87 23.38
N ALA A 345 -23.17 -17.73 22.87
CA ALA A 345 -22.13 -16.93 23.52
C ALA A 345 -22.66 -16.30 24.82
N VAL A 346 -23.94 -15.93 24.86
CA VAL A 346 -24.58 -15.41 26.06
C VAL A 346 -24.81 -16.51 27.11
N ARG A 347 -25.29 -17.68 26.68
CA ARG A 347 -25.59 -18.80 27.59
C ARG A 347 -24.33 -19.50 28.12
N ASN A 348 -23.28 -19.53 27.31
CA ASN A 348 -22.03 -20.20 27.61
C ASN A 348 -20.82 -19.42 27.04
N PRO A 349 -20.40 -18.32 27.69
CA PRO A 349 -19.26 -17.50 27.25
C PRO A 349 -17.97 -18.29 27.03
N GLU A 350 -17.75 -19.37 27.79
CA GLU A 350 -16.57 -20.25 27.63
C GLU A 350 -16.48 -20.90 26.24
N LEU A 351 -17.57 -20.99 25.48
CA LEU A 351 -17.53 -21.43 24.08
C LEU A 351 -16.67 -20.49 23.23
N VAL A 352 -16.76 -19.17 23.43
CA VAL A 352 -15.98 -18.15 22.70
C VAL A 352 -14.49 -18.38 22.94
N LYS A 353 -14.09 -18.51 24.20
CA LYS A 353 -12.70 -18.76 24.61
C LYS A 353 -12.13 -20.04 24.05
N LYS A 354 -12.88 -21.13 24.11
CA LYS A 354 -12.43 -22.41 23.55
C LYS A 354 -12.34 -22.36 22.02
N THR A 355 -13.23 -21.63 21.37
CA THR A 355 -13.23 -21.46 19.92
C THR A 355 -12.03 -20.62 19.46
N ALA A 356 -11.82 -19.46 20.08
CA ALA A 356 -10.68 -18.60 19.80
C ALA A 356 -9.35 -19.33 20.01
N LYS A 357 -9.25 -20.14 21.08
CA LYS A 357 -8.06 -20.98 21.32
C LYS A 357 -7.87 -22.07 20.26
N ALA A 358 -8.94 -22.62 19.70
CA ALA A 358 -8.87 -23.74 18.76
C ALA A 358 -8.65 -23.31 17.30
N PHE A 359 -9.22 -22.16 16.90
CA PHE A 359 -9.26 -21.72 15.49
C PHE A 359 -8.69 -20.31 15.26
N GLY A 360 -8.35 -19.58 16.33
CA GLY A 360 -7.92 -18.18 16.30
C GLY A 360 -9.10 -17.21 16.39
N SER A 361 -8.86 -16.05 17.00
CA SER A 361 -9.90 -15.03 17.24
C SER A 361 -10.51 -14.51 15.94
N GLN A 362 -9.72 -14.42 14.86
CA GLN A 362 -10.16 -13.90 13.55
C GLN A 362 -11.34 -14.66 12.93
N CYS A 363 -11.57 -15.91 13.35
CA CYS A 363 -12.68 -16.74 12.88
C CYS A 363 -13.94 -16.60 13.75
N VAL A 364 -13.90 -15.84 14.86
CA VAL A 364 -14.97 -15.76 15.86
C VAL A 364 -15.68 -14.41 15.80
N VAL A 365 -16.86 -14.40 15.21
CA VAL A 365 -17.76 -13.24 15.17
C VAL A 365 -18.83 -13.41 16.26
N ILE A 366 -19.07 -12.39 17.08
CA ILE A 366 -20.15 -12.42 18.08
C ILE A 366 -21.34 -11.61 17.58
N SER A 367 -22.50 -12.26 17.49
CA SER A 367 -23.76 -11.58 17.16
C SER A 367 -24.34 -10.94 18.43
N VAL A 368 -24.52 -9.63 18.40
CA VAL A 368 -24.99 -8.80 19.50
C VAL A 368 -26.36 -8.24 19.11
N ASP A 369 -27.43 -8.87 19.59
CA ASP A 369 -28.78 -8.35 19.42
C ASP A 369 -29.10 -7.39 20.57
N ALA A 370 -29.14 -6.10 20.28
CA ALA A 370 -29.24 -5.04 21.28
C ALA A 370 -30.55 -4.25 21.15
N LYS A 371 -31.15 -3.88 22.28
CA LYS A 371 -32.33 -3.01 22.34
C LYS A 371 -32.22 -2.01 23.48
N ARG A 372 -32.69 -0.78 23.25
CA ARG A 372 -32.71 0.28 24.26
C ARG A 372 -33.56 -0.14 25.46
N PHE A 373 -33.02 0.04 26.65
CA PHE A 373 -33.69 -0.22 27.92
C PHE A 373 -33.35 0.90 28.92
N GLY A 374 -34.18 1.94 28.94
CA GLY A 374 -33.88 3.17 29.68
C GLY A 374 -32.69 3.91 29.09
N ASP A 375 -31.70 4.23 29.93
CA ASP A 375 -30.49 4.95 29.54
C ASP A 375 -29.37 4.05 28.97
N SER A 376 -29.58 2.73 28.93
CA SER A 376 -28.62 1.75 28.38
C SER A 376 -29.26 0.82 27.33
N TRP A 377 -28.55 -0.23 26.94
CA TRP A 377 -29.04 -1.28 26.05
C TRP A 377 -28.88 -2.65 26.68
N ASN A 378 -29.89 -3.49 26.50
CA ASN A 378 -29.85 -4.88 26.93
C ASN A 378 -29.60 -5.82 25.76
N ILE A 379 -28.94 -6.94 26.05
CA ILE A 379 -28.76 -8.07 25.14
C ILE A 379 -30.04 -8.89 25.07
N PHE A 380 -30.44 -9.23 23.85
CA PHE A 380 -31.52 -10.16 23.57
C PHE A 380 -30.98 -11.43 22.93
N ILE A 381 -31.68 -12.54 23.15
CA ILE A 381 -31.37 -13.86 22.58
C ILE A 381 -32.65 -14.48 22.00
N ASP A 382 -32.52 -15.67 21.41
CA ASP A 382 -33.63 -16.42 20.80
C ASP A 382 -34.33 -15.61 19.70
N GLY A 383 -33.54 -15.08 18.76
CA GLY A 383 -34.03 -14.26 17.65
C GLY A 383 -34.63 -12.94 18.10
N GLY A 384 -34.06 -12.32 19.14
CA GLY A 384 -34.54 -11.05 19.69
C GLY A 384 -35.77 -11.15 20.61
N CYS A 385 -36.23 -12.36 20.94
CA CYS A 385 -37.48 -12.54 21.71
C CYS A 385 -37.27 -12.50 23.23
N THR A 386 -36.07 -12.81 23.72
CA THR A 386 -35.80 -12.94 25.16
C THR A 386 -34.81 -11.89 25.64
N ASN A 387 -35.25 -10.98 26.52
CA ASN A 387 -34.37 -10.02 27.19
C ASN A 387 -33.57 -10.75 28.28
N THR A 388 -32.24 -10.68 28.20
CA THR A 388 -31.34 -11.36 29.14
C THR A 388 -31.07 -10.55 30.40
N GLY A 389 -31.39 -9.25 30.39
CA GLY A 389 -31.02 -8.30 31.44
C GLY A 389 -29.54 -7.89 31.43
N LEU A 390 -28.72 -8.42 30.51
CA LEU A 390 -27.31 -8.08 30.42
C LEU A 390 -27.11 -6.77 29.66
N ASP A 391 -26.28 -5.88 30.23
CA ASP A 391 -25.85 -4.66 29.57
C ASP A 391 -24.94 -4.98 28.37
N VAL A 392 -25.22 -4.33 27.23
CA VAL A 392 -24.49 -4.56 25.97
C VAL A 392 -23.00 -4.22 26.09
N LEU A 393 -22.64 -3.10 26.74
CA LEU A 393 -21.25 -2.65 26.82
C LEU A 393 -20.41 -3.57 27.72
N ASN A 394 -21.01 -4.10 28.79
CA ASN A 394 -20.35 -5.11 29.62
C ASN A 394 -20.17 -6.43 28.87
N PHE A 395 -21.19 -6.87 28.14
CA PHE A 395 -21.14 -8.09 27.35
C PHE A 395 -20.06 -8.04 26.27
N VAL A 396 -20.01 -6.99 25.44
CA VAL A 396 -19.03 -6.91 24.33
C VAL A 396 -17.59 -6.88 24.82
N ARG A 397 -17.30 -6.20 25.94
CA ARG A 397 -15.98 -6.21 26.58
C ARG A 397 -15.59 -7.58 27.11
N GLU A 398 -16.56 -8.33 27.64
CA GLU A 398 -16.32 -9.70 28.08
C GLU A 398 -16.00 -10.60 26.88
N MET A 399 -16.77 -10.48 25.79
CA MET A 399 -16.56 -11.27 24.57
C MET A 399 -15.19 -11.01 23.93
N GLU A 400 -14.76 -9.74 23.86
CA GLU A 400 -13.40 -9.37 23.41
C GLU A 400 -12.34 -10.03 24.29
N LYS A 401 -12.46 -9.95 25.63
CA LYS A 401 -11.52 -10.60 26.57
C LYS A 401 -11.47 -12.12 26.40
N LEU A 402 -12.59 -12.73 26.03
CA LEU A 402 -12.68 -14.17 25.77
C LEU A 402 -12.17 -14.55 24.37
N GLY A 403 -11.76 -13.59 23.53
CA GLY A 403 -11.13 -13.84 22.24
C GLY A 403 -12.08 -13.77 21.04
N ALA A 404 -13.19 -13.03 21.15
CA ALA A 404 -13.92 -12.60 19.96
C ALA A 404 -12.99 -11.79 19.05
N GLY A 405 -13.02 -12.04 17.73
CA GLY A 405 -12.25 -11.26 16.76
C GLY A 405 -13.04 -10.17 16.08
N GLU A 406 -14.37 -10.20 16.14
CA GLU A 406 -15.25 -9.21 15.49
C GLU A 406 -16.65 -9.24 16.12
N LEU A 407 -17.33 -8.10 16.13
CA LEU A 407 -18.70 -7.96 16.62
C LEU A 407 -19.66 -7.68 15.46
N LEU A 408 -20.76 -8.41 15.39
CA LEU A 408 -21.88 -8.14 14.49
C LEU A 408 -23.03 -7.57 15.33
N VAL A 409 -23.27 -6.26 15.24
CA VAL A 409 -24.19 -5.55 16.12
C VAL A 409 -25.52 -5.29 15.41
N ASN A 410 -26.58 -5.93 15.88
CA ASN A 410 -27.95 -5.74 15.41
C ASN A 410 -28.73 -4.84 16.38
N SER A 411 -29.16 -3.66 15.92
CA SER A 411 -30.11 -2.84 16.69
C SER A 411 -31.54 -3.29 16.42
N LEU A 412 -32.16 -3.92 17.42
CA LEU A 412 -33.56 -4.36 17.35
C LEU A 412 -34.54 -3.17 17.24
N ASP A 413 -34.14 -1.98 17.68
CA ASP A 413 -34.95 -0.75 17.53
C ASP A 413 -34.93 -0.21 16.09
N ARG A 414 -33.91 -0.57 15.30
CA ARG A 414 -33.77 -0.13 13.90
C ARG A 414 -34.10 -1.20 12.88
N ASP A 415 -34.21 -2.47 13.28
CA ASP A 415 -34.44 -3.57 12.35
C ASP A 415 -35.73 -3.38 11.53
N GLY A 416 -35.63 -3.61 10.22
CA GLY A 416 -36.73 -3.40 9.26
C GLY A 416 -37.18 -1.95 9.01
N THR A 417 -36.72 -0.95 9.78
CA THR A 417 -37.27 0.42 9.75
C THR A 417 -36.86 1.28 8.54
N LYS A 418 -35.67 1.01 7.96
CA LYS A 418 -35.03 1.86 6.94
C LYS A 418 -34.79 3.33 7.37
N GLN A 419 -34.65 3.58 8.66
CA GLN A 419 -34.43 4.92 9.23
C GLN A 419 -32.95 5.22 9.56
N GLY A 420 -32.04 4.43 9.02
CA GLY A 420 -30.61 4.49 9.31
C GLY A 420 -30.19 3.55 10.44
N TYR A 421 -28.87 3.31 10.51
CA TYR A 421 -28.27 2.52 11.57
C TYR A 421 -28.36 3.23 12.94
N ASP A 422 -28.27 2.46 14.02
CA ASP A 422 -28.24 2.99 15.38
C ASP A 422 -26.85 3.54 15.74
N THR A 423 -26.53 4.75 15.26
CA THR A 423 -25.21 5.34 15.42
C THR A 423 -24.84 5.62 16.88
N GLU A 424 -25.82 5.79 17.77
CA GLU A 424 -25.56 5.98 19.21
C GLU A 424 -25.07 4.68 19.85
N LEU A 425 -25.80 3.57 19.64
CA LEU A 425 -25.39 2.25 20.10
C LEU A 425 -24.03 1.86 19.52
N LEU A 426 -23.88 2.00 18.20
CA LEU A 426 -22.65 1.59 17.50
C LEU A 426 -21.45 2.39 18.00
N ARG A 427 -21.57 3.71 18.17
CA ARG A 427 -20.49 4.54 18.73
C ARG A 427 -20.12 4.10 20.14
N ALA A 428 -21.11 3.81 20.99
CA ALA A 428 -20.85 3.37 22.35
C ALA A 428 -20.08 2.03 22.39
N ILE A 429 -20.40 1.09 21.49
CA ILE A 429 -19.69 -0.19 21.36
C ILE A 429 -18.29 0.03 20.79
N CYS A 430 -18.14 0.79 19.71
CA CYS A 430 -16.82 1.07 19.09
C CYS A 430 -15.86 1.76 20.07
N CYS A 431 -16.36 2.58 21.00
CA CYS A 431 -15.53 3.16 22.07
C CYS A 431 -15.23 2.18 23.22
N ALA A 432 -15.94 1.05 23.30
CA ALA A 432 -15.82 0.10 24.39
C ALA A 432 -14.89 -1.07 24.09
N VAL A 433 -14.59 -1.34 22.82
CA VAL A 433 -13.77 -2.47 22.35
C VAL A 433 -12.77 -2.02 21.29
N SER A 434 -11.70 -2.80 21.10
CA SER A 434 -10.67 -2.58 20.07
C SER A 434 -10.80 -3.53 18.86
N ILE A 435 -11.63 -4.57 18.97
CA ILE A 435 -11.94 -5.47 17.87
C ILE A 435 -12.93 -4.84 16.86
N PRO A 436 -12.88 -5.25 15.56
CA PRO A 436 -13.77 -4.72 14.53
C PRO A 436 -15.26 -4.81 14.84
N VAL A 437 -16.00 -3.79 14.43
CA VAL A 437 -17.48 -3.72 14.60
C VAL A 437 -18.17 -3.64 13.24
N ILE A 438 -19.12 -4.55 13.01
CA ILE A 438 -20.03 -4.59 11.87
C ILE A 438 -21.38 -3.99 12.31
N ALA A 439 -21.77 -2.87 11.69
CA ALA A 439 -23.09 -2.28 11.86
C ALA A 439 -24.15 -3.08 11.10
N SER A 440 -25.24 -3.45 11.76
CA SER A 440 -26.38 -4.12 11.13
C SER A 440 -27.70 -3.50 11.61
N SER A 441 -28.75 -3.66 10.80
CA SER A 441 -30.13 -3.18 11.03
C SER A 441 -30.34 -1.67 10.81
N GLY A 442 -31.31 -1.32 9.96
CA GLY A 442 -31.79 0.06 9.79
C GLY A 442 -31.47 0.77 8.47
N ALA A 443 -30.55 0.26 7.64
CA ALA A 443 -30.17 0.89 6.38
C ALA A 443 -31.34 1.06 5.39
N GLY A 444 -31.52 2.27 4.87
CA GLY A 444 -32.52 2.63 3.86
C GLY A 444 -31.96 3.42 2.67
N ALA A 445 -30.92 4.24 2.88
CA ALA A 445 -30.30 5.10 1.88
C ALA A 445 -28.77 5.08 1.98
N LYS A 446 -28.07 5.49 0.91
CA LYS A 446 -26.58 5.55 0.88
C LYS A 446 -26.00 6.40 2.02
N LYS A 447 -26.71 7.46 2.42
CA LYS A 447 -26.32 8.34 3.54
C LYS A 447 -26.20 7.56 4.86
N ASP A 448 -27.05 6.57 5.10
CA ASP A 448 -27.03 5.81 6.35
C ASP A 448 -25.70 5.07 6.54
N PHE A 449 -25.14 4.54 5.45
CA PHE A 449 -23.83 3.89 5.44
C PHE A 449 -22.71 4.88 5.76
N LEU A 450 -22.77 6.08 5.18
CA LEU A 450 -21.81 7.16 5.47
C LEU A 450 -21.90 7.60 6.93
N ASP A 451 -23.12 7.74 7.46
CA ASP A 451 -23.36 8.14 8.84
C ASP A 451 -22.84 7.07 9.83
N ALA A 452 -23.02 5.78 9.53
CA ALA A 452 -22.42 4.71 10.35
C ALA A 452 -20.89 4.82 10.42
N PHE A 453 -20.22 5.05 9.29
CA PHE A 453 -18.76 5.23 9.28
C PHE A 453 -18.31 6.50 9.98
N ASN A 454 -18.94 7.65 9.70
CA ASN A 454 -18.48 8.94 10.23
C ASN A 454 -18.87 9.18 11.69
N GLN A 455 -20.06 8.76 12.10
CA GLN A 455 -20.60 9.07 13.43
C GLN A 455 -20.32 7.99 14.47
N ALA A 456 -20.14 6.74 14.04
CA ALA A 456 -19.92 5.61 14.93
C ALA A 456 -18.56 4.91 14.72
N ASN A 457 -17.80 5.26 13.68
CA ASN A 457 -16.48 4.68 13.38
C ASN A 457 -16.48 3.15 13.26
N VAL A 458 -17.56 2.56 12.74
CA VAL A 458 -17.62 1.11 12.49
C VAL A 458 -16.66 0.69 11.38
N ASP A 459 -16.27 -0.58 11.33
CA ASP A 459 -15.31 -1.12 10.35
C ASP A 459 -16.00 -1.73 9.13
N ALA A 460 -17.24 -2.14 9.32
CA ALA A 460 -18.08 -2.66 8.26
C ALA A 460 -19.54 -2.27 8.46
N VAL A 461 -20.27 -2.30 7.37
CA VAL A 461 -21.70 -2.04 7.31
C VAL A 461 -22.37 -3.20 6.59
N LEU A 462 -23.35 -3.79 7.25
CA LEU A 462 -24.10 -4.95 6.80
C LEU A 462 -25.52 -4.55 6.44
N ALA A 463 -25.96 -4.93 5.24
CA ALA A 463 -27.33 -4.73 4.81
C ALA A 463 -27.83 -5.91 3.95
N ALA A 464 -29.15 -6.09 3.93
CA ALA A 464 -29.80 -7.16 3.17
C ALA A 464 -30.83 -6.58 2.19
N SER A 465 -31.93 -6.03 2.69
CA SER A 465 -33.10 -5.65 1.88
C SER A 465 -32.79 -4.62 0.78
N VAL A 466 -31.98 -3.61 1.08
CA VAL A 466 -31.59 -2.58 0.10
C VAL A 466 -30.77 -3.14 -1.07
N PHE A 467 -30.02 -4.23 -0.85
CA PHE A 467 -29.26 -4.90 -1.90
C PHE A 467 -30.12 -5.92 -2.66
N HIS A 468 -30.89 -6.77 -1.96
CA HIS A 468 -31.69 -7.81 -2.62
C HIS A 468 -32.76 -7.23 -3.56
N TYR A 469 -33.32 -6.08 -3.19
CA TYR A 469 -34.33 -5.38 -3.99
C TYR A 469 -33.74 -4.39 -5.01
N GLY A 470 -32.41 -4.34 -5.18
CA GLY A 470 -31.74 -3.44 -6.13
C GLY A 470 -31.98 -1.96 -5.84
N GLN A 471 -32.28 -1.59 -4.59
CA GLN A 471 -32.52 -0.20 -4.19
C GLN A 471 -31.22 0.58 -4.09
N ILE A 472 -30.15 -0.11 -3.69
CA ILE A 472 -28.78 0.41 -3.63
C ILE A 472 -27.88 -0.62 -4.28
N GLU A 473 -27.20 -0.24 -5.36
CA GLU A 473 -26.14 -1.05 -5.95
C GLU A 473 -24.85 -0.88 -5.15
N ILE A 474 -24.15 -1.98 -4.87
CA ILE A 474 -22.92 -2.00 -4.04
C ILE A 474 -21.85 -1.11 -4.65
N PHE A 475 -21.67 -1.20 -5.97
CA PHE A 475 -20.72 -0.38 -6.72
C PHE A 475 -20.98 1.11 -6.57
N ASP A 476 -22.23 1.54 -6.73
CA ASP A 476 -22.59 2.95 -6.60
C ASP A 476 -22.52 3.44 -5.15
N LEU A 477 -22.70 2.54 -4.19
CA LEU A 477 -22.48 2.83 -2.77
C LEU A 477 -21.00 3.04 -2.48
N LYS A 478 -20.11 2.16 -2.96
CA LYS A 478 -18.65 2.30 -2.79
C LYS A 478 -18.14 3.59 -3.40
N LYS A 479 -18.56 3.93 -4.61
CA LYS A 479 -18.24 5.22 -5.25
C LYS A 479 -18.71 6.42 -4.43
N TYR A 480 -19.94 6.36 -3.93
CA TYR A 480 -20.48 7.42 -3.07
C TYR A 480 -19.65 7.58 -1.79
N LEU A 481 -19.25 6.48 -1.14
CA LEU A 481 -18.45 6.50 0.08
C LEU A 481 -17.02 7.03 -0.17
N GLN A 482 -16.38 6.59 -1.25
CA GLN A 482 -15.06 7.09 -1.67
C GLN A 482 -15.08 8.59 -1.99
N ALA A 483 -16.12 9.07 -2.67
CA ALA A 483 -16.31 10.50 -2.94
C ALA A 483 -16.49 11.33 -1.65
N ASN A 484 -16.92 10.69 -0.55
CA ASN A 484 -17.02 11.27 0.78
C ASN A 484 -15.85 10.87 1.69
N LEU A 485 -14.69 10.56 1.10
CA LEU A 485 -13.41 10.31 1.79
C LEU A 485 -13.39 9.08 2.73
N ILE A 486 -14.28 8.12 2.52
CA ILE A 486 -14.18 6.81 3.17
C ILE A 486 -13.24 5.91 2.36
N THR A 487 -12.17 5.45 3.01
CA THR A 487 -11.23 4.49 2.41
C THR A 487 -11.88 3.12 2.29
N MET A 488 -12.30 2.76 1.07
CA MET A 488 -12.89 1.47 0.74
C MET A 488 -11.85 0.53 0.12
N ARG A 489 -12.09 -0.79 0.20
CA ARG A 489 -11.24 -1.78 -0.48
C ARG A 489 -11.28 -1.53 -1.99
N PRO A 490 -10.13 -1.47 -2.68
CA PRO A 490 -10.09 -1.28 -4.13
C PRO A 490 -10.80 -2.43 -4.84
N GLU A 491 -11.55 -2.09 -5.88
CA GLU A 491 -12.32 -3.06 -6.66
C GLU A 491 -11.38 -3.99 -7.43
N LYS A 492 -11.68 -5.29 -7.43
CA LYS A 492 -11.26 -6.18 -8.52
C LYS A 492 -12.27 -6.03 -9.63
N LYS A 493 -11.88 -5.48 -10.78
CA LYS A 493 -12.78 -5.43 -11.94
C LYS A 493 -13.07 -6.85 -12.44
N ASP A 494 -14.35 -7.12 -12.67
CA ASP A 494 -14.83 -8.35 -13.27
C ASP A 494 -14.34 -8.45 -14.72
N LEU A 495 -13.30 -9.27 -14.93
CA LEU A 495 -12.70 -9.48 -16.25
C LEU A 495 -13.62 -10.28 -17.19
N SER A 496 -14.71 -10.89 -16.72
CA SER A 496 -15.66 -11.60 -17.59
C SER A 496 -16.40 -10.65 -18.55
N LYS A 497 -16.43 -9.35 -18.22
CA LYS A 497 -17.08 -8.28 -19.00
C LYS A 497 -16.15 -7.61 -20.02
N LEU A 498 -14.97 -8.17 -20.29
CA LEU A 498 -14.08 -7.66 -21.34
C LEU A 498 -14.80 -7.63 -22.70
N ASP A 499 -14.80 -6.45 -23.31
CA ASP A 499 -15.45 -6.18 -24.58
C ASP A 499 -14.54 -6.52 -25.75
N PHE A 500 -14.65 -7.76 -26.24
CA PHE A 500 -14.00 -8.20 -27.46
C PHE A 500 -14.78 -7.81 -28.73
N SER A 501 -15.91 -7.11 -28.65
CA SER A 501 -16.68 -6.74 -29.85
C SER A 501 -15.97 -5.67 -30.70
N LYS A 502 -15.08 -4.89 -30.07
CA LYS A 502 -14.24 -3.91 -30.73
C LYS A 502 -13.03 -4.56 -31.40
N LEU A 503 -12.35 -3.79 -32.27
CA LEU A 503 -11.07 -4.15 -32.92
C LEU A 503 -11.03 -5.56 -33.54
N ASN A 504 -12.15 -6.03 -34.10
CA ASN A 504 -12.30 -7.36 -34.71
C ASN A 504 -12.00 -8.53 -33.76
N GLY A 505 -12.52 -8.52 -32.53
CA GLY A 505 -12.32 -9.63 -31.60
C GLY A 505 -11.07 -9.50 -30.75
N LEU A 506 -10.41 -8.33 -30.74
CA LEU A 506 -9.14 -8.11 -30.06
C LEU A 506 -9.25 -7.01 -29.02
N VAL A 507 -8.51 -7.16 -27.93
CA VAL A 507 -8.27 -6.12 -26.93
C VAL A 507 -6.76 -5.82 -26.87
N PRO A 508 -6.32 -4.56 -26.83
CA PRO A 508 -4.94 -4.23 -26.50
C PRO A 508 -4.66 -4.67 -25.06
N ALA A 509 -3.51 -5.29 -24.85
CA ALA A 509 -3.00 -5.71 -23.56
C ALA A 509 -1.63 -5.08 -23.32
N ILE A 510 -1.59 -4.16 -22.35
CA ILE A 510 -0.38 -3.53 -21.85
C ILE A 510 0.18 -4.43 -20.77
N VAL A 511 1.45 -4.81 -20.89
CA VAL A 511 2.15 -5.58 -19.86
C VAL A 511 3.10 -4.66 -19.12
N GLN A 512 2.99 -4.64 -17.81
CA GLN A 512 3.90 -3.93 -16.90
C GLN A 512 4.65 -4.92 -16.02
N ASP A 513 5.87 -4.56 -15.66
CA ASP A 513 6.62 -5.26 -14.63
C ASP A 513 5.92 -5.09 -13.28
N ALA A 514 5.71 -6.20 -12.56
CA ALA A 514 4.96 -6.18 -11.31
C ALA A 514 5.67 -5.43 -10.17
N ASP A 515 7.01 -5.36 -10.19
CA ASP A 515 7.80 -4.77 -9.12
C ASP A 515 8.08 -3.29 -9.40
N THR A 516 8.43 -2.95 -10.66
CA THR A 516 8.86 -1.61 -11.07
C THR A 516 7.77 -0.79 -11.74
N LEU A 517 6.65 -1.42 -12.12
CA LEU A 517 5.56 -0.82 -12.92
C LEU A 517 6.00 -0.29 -14.30
N GLN A 518 7.21 -0.63 -14.75
CA GLN A 518 7.68 -0.27 -16.08
C GLN A 518 6.81 -0.97 -17.13
N VAL A 519 6.34 -0.24 -18.15
CA VAL A 519 5.68 -0.86 -19.30
C VAL A 519 6.69 -1.69 -20.07
N LEU A 520 6.49 -3.01 -20.07
CA LEU A 520 7.36 -3.99 -20.73
C LEU A 520 7.01 -4.11 -22.21
N MET A 521 5.73 -4.26 -22.55
CA MET A 521 5.29 -4.35 -23.94
C MET A 521 3.80 -4.10 -24.09
N LEU A 522 3.37 -3.89 -25.34
CA LEU A 522 1.97 -3.90 -25.73
C LEU A 522 1.78 -5.01 -26.77
N GLY A 523 0.75 -5.83 -26.57
CA GLY A 523 0.28 -6.78 -27.56
C GLY A 523 -1.24 -6.76 -27.66
N PHE A 524 -1.80 -7.65 -28.49
CA PHE A 524 -3.25 -7.79 -28.64
C PHE A 524 -3.66 -9.19 -28.23
N MET A 525 -4.80 -9.33 -27.57
CA MET A 525 -5.38 -10.61 -27.16
C MET A 525 -6.75 -10.77 -27.79
N ASN A 526 -7.04 -11.94 -28.36
CA ASN A 526 -8.42 -12.37 -28.56
C ASN A 526 -8.90 -13.13 -27.30
N ARG A 527 -10.17 -13.56 -27.29
CA ARG A 527 -10.75 -14.30 -26.16
C ARG A 527 -9.91 -15.52 -25.78
N ASP A 528 -9.50 -16.32 -26.75
CA ASP A 528 -8.68 -17.52 -26.51
C ASP A 528 -7.30 -17.20 -25.91
N ALA A 529 -6.63 -16.14 -26.38
CA ALA A 529 -5.35 -15.70 -25.84
C ALA A 529 -5.47 -15.21 -24.39
N PHE A 530 -6.55 -14.50 -24.08
CA PHE A 530 -6.87 -14.05 -22.73
C PHE A 530 -7.13 -15.25 -21.79
N GLU A 531 -7.99 -16.18 -22.19
CA GLU A 531 -8.29 -17.40 -21.41
C GLU A 531 -7.04 -18.26 -21.19
N LYS A 532 -6.21 -18.41 -22.22
CA LYS A 532 -4.93 -19.12 -22.11
C LYS A 532 -3.95 -18.41 -21.18
N THR A 533 -3.93 -17.08 -21.18
CA THR A 533 -3.09 -16.29 -20.27
C THR A 533 -3.47 -16.53 -18.80
N LEU A 534 -4.77 -16.55 -18.51
CA LEU A 534 -5.27 -16.86 -17.16
C LEU A 534 -4.98 -18.31 -16.75
N THR A 535 -5.13 -19.25 -17.68
CA THR A 535 -4.96 -20.69 -17.42
C THR A 535 -3.49 -21.06 -17.21
N ASP A 536 -2.60 -20.58 -18.08
CA ASP A 536 -1.19 -20.97 -18.07
C ASP A 536 -0.34 -20.15 -17.08
N GLY A 537 -0.87 -19.03 -16.56
CA GLY A 537 -0.11 -18.07 -15.75
C GLY A 537 1.04 -17.39 -16.52
N LYS A 538 1.00 -17.40 -17.85
CA LYS A 538 2.00 -16.80 -18.74
C LYS A 538 1.32 -15.97 -19.82
N VAL A 539 1.88 -14.79 -20.09
CA VAL A 539 1.30 -13.86 -21.07
C VAL A 539 1.26 -14.48 -22.47
N THR A 540 0.06 -14.62 -23.01
CA THR A 540 -0.22 -15.13 -24.35
C THR A 540 -0.95 -14.09 -25.17
N PHE A 541 -0.42 -13.76 -26.35
CA PHE A 541 -1.03 -12.81 -27.28
C PHE A 541 -1.63 -13.53 -28.48
N PHE A 542 -2.47 -12.83 -29.22
CA PHE A 542 -2.86 -13.19 -30.57
C PHE A 542 -1.94 -12.47 -31.57
N SER A 543 -1.11 -13.24 -32.28
CA SER A 543 -0.22 -12.70 -33.31
C SER A 543 -1.02 -12.36 -34.56
N ARG A 544 -1.26 -11.07 -34.81
CA ARG A 544 -2.00 -10.57 -35.99
C ARG A 544 -1.34 -10.91 -37.32
N SER A 545 0.00 -10.98 -37.36
CA SER A 545 0.75 -11.32 -38.57
C SER A 545 0.82 -12.81 -38.86
N LYS A 546 0.91 -13.65 -37.81
CA LYS A 546 0.97 -15.11 -37.94
C LYS A 546 -0.40 -15.79 -37.80
N ASN A 547 -1.44 -15.01 -37.51
CA ASN A 547 -2.81 -15.45 -37.28
C ASN A 547 -2.93 -16.66 -36.32
N ARG A 548 -2.22 -16.58 -35.19
CA ARG A 548 -2.20 -17.66 -34.17
C ARG A 548 -1.97 -17.12 -32.77
N LEU A 549 -2.29 -17.94 -31.77
CA LEU A 549 -1.83 -17.74 -30.40
C LEU A 549 -0.30 -17.79 -30.35
N TRP A 550 0.28 -16.85 -29.60
CA TRP A 550 1.72 -16.69 -29.42
C TRP A 550 2.00 -16.42 -27.95
N GLN A 551 2.61 -17.39 -27.27
CA GLN A 551 3.01 -17.20 -25.88
C GLN A 551 4.36 -16.48 -25.84
N LYS A 552 4.44 -15.35 -25.13
CA LYS A 552 5.68 -14.59 -25.06
C LYS A 552 6.75 -15.45 -24.41
N GLY A 553 7.88 -15.63 -25.11
CA GLY A 553 9.00 -16.45 -24.65
C GLY A 553 9.04 -17.86 -25.24
N GLU A 554 8.04 -18.29 -26.02
CA GLU A 554 7.97 -19.66 -26.56
C GLU A 554 9.19 -20.07 -27.43
N SER A 555 9.89 -19.11 -28.04
CA SER A 555 11.10 -19.36 -28.83
C SER A 555 12.40 -18.96 -28.14
N SER A 556 12.36 -17.99 -27.23
CA SER A 556 13.56 -17.41 -26.60
C SER A 556 13.81 -17.86 -25.17
N GLY A 557 12.84 -18.52 -24.52
CA GLY A 557 12.86 -18.84 -23.09
C GLY A 557 12.48 -17.67 -22.16
N ASN A 558 12.45 -16.43 -22.66
CA ASN A 558 12.15 -15.24 -21.84
C ASN A 558 10.63 -15.04 -21.73
N PHE A 559 10.02 -15.76 -20.79
CA PHE A 559 8.58 -15.68 -20.50
C PHE A 559 8.21 -14.45 -19.66
N LEU A 560 6.93 -14.10 -19.67
CA LEU A 560 6.33 -13.13 -18.75
C LEU A 560 5.32 -13.86 -17.87
N LYS A 561 5.65 -14.04 -16.58
CA LYS A 561 4.78 -14.70 -15.60
C LYS A 561 3.71 -13.75 -15.09
N VAL A 562 2.44 -14.11 -15.23
CA VAL A 562 1.32 -13.26 -14.82
C VAL A 562 1.22 -13.20 -13.30
N ILE A 563 1.15 -11.99 -12.76
CA ILE A 563 0.89 -11.71 -11.34
C ILE A 563 -0.54 -11.22 -11.15
N GLU A 564 -0.98 -10.28 -11.98
CA GLU A 564 -2.32 -9.69 -11.90
C GLU A 564 -2.80 -9.26 -13.29
N VAL A 565 -4.12 -9.31 -13.53
CA VAL A 565 -4.75 -8.81 -14.75
C VAL A 565 -5.87 -7.85 -14.37
N LYS A 566 -5.92 -6.69 -15.03
CA LYS A 566 -6.92 -5.62 -14.83
C LYS A 566 -7.48 -5.20 -16.19
N SER A 567 -8.71 -4.70 -16.19
CA SER A 567 -9.29 -4.00 -17.34
C SER A 567 -9.38 -2.48 -17.10
N ASP A 568 -9.44 -1.71 -18.18
CA ASP A 568 -9.68 -0.27 -18.13
C ASP A 568 -11.17 0.06 -17.90
N CYS A 569 -11.54 1.36 -17.89
CA CYS A 569 -12.85 1.79 -17.38
C CYS A 569 -14.04 1.35 -18.24
N ASP A 570 -13.86 1.18 -19.54
CA ASP A 570 -14.88 0.67 -20.46
C ASP A 570 -14.62 -0.79 -20.88
N SER A 571 -13.64 -1.44 -20.26
CA SER A 571 -13.34 -2.87 -20.39
C SER A 571 -12.97 -3.30 -21.81
N ASP A 572 -12.39 -2.41 -22.60
CA ASP A 572 -11.89 -2.74 -23.94
C ASP A 572 -10.37 -2.91 -24.01
N SER A 573 -9.67 -2.62 -22.91
CA SER A 573 -8.22 -2.75 -22.81
C SER A 573 -7.80 -3.46 -21.52
N LEU A 574 -6.66 -4.15 -21.60
CA LEU A 574 -6.07 -4.91 -20.50
C LEU A 574 -4.77 -4.28 -19.99
N LEU A 575 -4.60 -4.32 -18.67
CA LEU A 575 -3.33 -4.11 -17.99
C LEU A 575 -2.93 -5.41 -17.27
N ILE A 576 -1.79 -5.97 -17.63
CA ILE A 576 -1.25 -7.20 -17.06
C ILE A 576 0.01 -6.85 -16.28
N LEU A 577 0.01 -7.10 -14.97
CA LEU A 577 1.23 -7.10 -14.17
C LEU A 577 1.90 -8.47 -14.32
N ALA A 578 3.16 -8.47 -14.74
CA ALA A 578 3.92 -9.68 -14.97
C ALA A 578 5.36 -9.57 -14.47
N LYS A 579 5.98 -10.71 -14.16
CA LYS A 579 7.40 -10.79 -13.82
C LYS A 579 8.18 -11.36 -15.01
N PRO A 580 9.14 -10.61 -15.59
CA PRO A 580 9.90 -11.07 -16.74
C PRO A 580 10.98 -12.09 -16.35
N GLU A 581 11.11 -13.16 -17.13
CA GLU A 581 12.17 -14.17 -17.00
C GLU A 581 13.29 -13.91 -18.02
N GLY A 582 13.82 -12.68 -18.02
CA GLY A 582 14.82 -12.20 -18.98
C GLY A 582 14.28 -11.08 -19.89
N PRO A 583 15.03 -10.69 -20.94
CA PRO A 583 14.64 -9.58 -21.81
C PRO A 583 13.25 -9.75 -22.45
N THR A 584 12.40 -8.74 -22.29
CA THR A 584 11.08 -8.72 -22.95
C THR A 584 11.24 -8.46 -24.45
N CYS A 585 12.14 -7.56 -24.84
CA CYS A 585 12.34 -7.23 -26.24
C CYS A 585 13.33 -8.18 -26.93
N HIS A 586 13.13 -8.40 -28.22
CA HIS A 586 14.04 -9.16 -29.08
C HIS A 586 15.41 -8.47 -29.27
N THR A 587 15.51 -7.17 -28.96
CA THR A 587 16.76 -6.40 -28.96
C THR A 587 17.57 -6.57 -27.67
N GLY A 588 17.10 -7.38 -26.72
CA GLY A 588 17.79 -7.61 -25.44
C GLY A 588 17.42 -6.63 -24.33
N THR A 589 16.53 -5.66 -24.58
CA THR A 589 16.05 -4.73 -23.54
C THR A 589 14.94 -5.34 -22.68
N GLU A 590 14.86 -4.90 -21.43
CA GLU A 590 13.81 -5.29 -20.48
C GLU A 590 12.42 -4.85 -20.94
N SER A 591 12.32 -3.79 -21.73
CA SER A 591 11.07 -3.27 -22.30
C SER A 591 11.18 -3.07 -23.82
N CYS A 592 10.10 -3.35 -24.56
CA CYS A 592 9.91 -2.99 -25.96
C CYS A 592 9.89 -1.48 -26.20
N PHE A 593 9.72 -0.67 -25.15
CA PHE A 593 9.74 0.80 -25.18
C PHE A 593 11.05 1.36 -24.60
N GLY A 594 11.91 0.51 -24.06
CA GLY A 594 13.23 0.90 -23.61
C GLY A 594 14.11 1.29 -24.80
N LYS A 595 14.85 2.39 -24.66
CA LYS A 595 16.04 2.60 -25.48
C LYS A 595 17.14 1.72 -24.91
N SER A 596 17.89 1.00 -25.75
CA SER A 596 19.23 0.58 -25.34
C SER A 596 20.06 1.86 -25.27
N GLU A 597 20.06 2.54 -24.13
CA GLU A 597 21.06 3.57 -23.89
C GLU A 597 22.40 2.85 -23.75
N PHE A 598 23.32 3.15 -24.65
CA PHE A 598 24.67 2.63 -24.61
C PHE A 598 25.34 3.17 -23.34
N ASP A 599 25.74 2.26 -22.46
CA ASP A 599 26.45 2.56 -21.21
C ASP A 599 27.89 2.01 -21.30
N LEU A 600 28.86 2.86 -20.97
CA LEU A 600 30.28 2.48 -20.96
C LEU A 600 30.57 1.36 -19.97
N ILE A 601 29.83 1.30 -18.86
CA ILE A 601 29.97 0.20 -17.89
C ILE A 601 29.46 -1.11 -18.50
N GLN A 602 28.33 -1.07 -19.21
CA GLN A 602 27.81 -2.24 -19.93
C GLN A 602 28.76 -2.71 -21.03
N LEU A 603 29.40 -1.78 -21.76
CA LEU A 603 30.43 -2.13 -22.75
C LEU A 603 31.62 -2.83 -22.07
N PHE A 604 32.08 -2.32 -20.94
CA PHE A 604 33.18 -2.90 -20.18
C PHE A 604 32.87 -4.34 -19.74
N GLU A 605 31.68 -4.58 -19.18
CA GLU A 605 31.25 -5.92 -18.77
C GLU A 605 31.01 -6.86 -19.95
N LEU A 606 30.53 -6.35 -21.10
CA LEU A 606 30.42 -7.15 -22.32
C LEU A 606 31.79 -7.61 -22.84
N ILE A 607 32.80 -6.75 -22.79
CA ILE A 607 34.19 -7.09 -23.17
C ILE A 607 34.73 -8.18 -22.23
N LYS A 608 34.50 -8.04 -20.92
CA LYS A 608 34.84 -9.04 -19.90
C LYS A 608 34.19 -10.39 -20.19
N GLU A 609 32.90 -10.38 -20.52
CA GLU A 609 32.16 -11.59 -20.88
C GLU A 609 32.72 -12.25 -22.14
N ARG A 610 33.11 -11.45 -23.15
CA ARG A 610 33.76 -11.97 -24.38
C ARG A 610 35.14 -12.56 -24.11
N LYS A 611 35.95 -12.00 -23.20
CA LYS A 611 37.21 -12.61 -22.72
C LYS A 611 36.95 -14.00 -22.14
N LYS A 612 35.86 -14.15 -21.37
CA LYS A 612 35.49 -15.41 -20.72
C LYS A 612 34.92 -16.45 -21.69
N LYS A 613 34.04 -16.04 -22.61
CA LYS A 613 33.28 -16.95 -23.48
C LYS A 613 33.96 -17.26 -24.81
N MET A 614 34.90 -16.42 -25.26
CA MET A 614 35.62 -16.55 -26.53
C MET A 614 34.73 -16.97 -27.73
N PRO A 615 33.65 -16.22 -28.05
CA PRO A 615 32.78 -16.53 -29.18
C PRO A 615 33.53 -16.49 -30.52
N GLU A 616 33.25 -17.49 -31.38
CA GLU A 616 33.81 -17.56 -32.74
C GLU A 616 33.44 -16.31 -33.57
N ASN A 617 34.37 -15.84 -34.40
CA ASN A 617 34.24 -14.63 -35.26
C ASN A 617 34.08 -13.29 -34.50
N SER A 618 34.45 -13.20 -33.22
CA SER A 618 34.46 -11.93 -32.49
C SER A 618 35.81 -11.20 -32.60
N TYR A 619 35.79 -9.95 -33.05
CA TYR A 619 36.96 -9.07 -33.03
C TYR A 619 37.55 -8.90 -31.61
N THR A 620 36.70 -8.81 -30.59
CA THR A 620 37.17 -8.72 -29.19
C THR A 620 37.94 -9.98 -28.79
N SER A 621 37.46 -11.17 -29.22
CA SER A 621 38.12 -12.44 -28.90
C SER A 621 39.43 -12.62 -29.67
N SER A 622 39.55 -12.10 -30.90
CA SER A 622 40.84 -12.11 -31.61
C SER A 622 41.88 -11.24 -30.90
N LEU A 623 41.50 -10.06 -30.40
CA LEU A 623 42.42 -9.20 -29.63
C LEU A 623 43.00 -9.91 -28.40
N PHE A 624 42.17 -10.64 -27.64
CA PHE A 624 42.66 -11.44 -26.51
C PHE A 624 43.51 -12.64 -26.94
N SER A 625 43.18 -13.27 -28.08
CA SER A 625 43.94 -14.41 -28.61
C SER A 625 45.32 -14.01 -29.13
N ASP A 626 45.42 -12.82 -29.74
CA ASP A 626 46.65 -12.26 -30.31
C ASP A 626 47.61 -11.75 -29.23
N GLY A 627 47.14 -11.63 -27.97
CA GLY A 627 47.96 -11.33 -26.80
C GLY A 627 48.18 -9.84 -26.51
N LEU A 628 48.86 -9.58 -25.39
CA LEU A 628 49.04 -8.25 -24.82
C LEU A 628 49.71 -7.27 -25.78
N ASP A 629 50.75 -7.69 -26.50
CA ASP A 629 51.48 -6.84 -27.45
C ASP A 629 50.56 -6.27 -28.55
N LYS A 630 49.60 -7.08 -29.01
CA LYS A 630 48.64 -6.64 -30.04
C LYS A 630 47.63 -5.64 -29.48
N ILE A 631 47.20 -5.84 -28.24
CA ILE A 631 46.29 -4.93 -27.53
C ILE A 631 46.97 -3.57 -27.31
N ILE A 632 48.23 -3.57 -26.86
CA ILE A 632 49.02 -2.35 -26.66
C ILE A 632 49.21 -1.61 -27.99
N ALA A 633 49.61 -2.32 -29.05
CA ALA A 633 49.80 -1.70 -30.37
C ALA A 633 48.54 -1.00 -30.88
N LYS A 634 47.34 -1.57 -30.64
CA LYS A 634 46.07 -0.91 -30.97
C LYS A 634 45.84 0.35 -30.14
N ILE A 635 46.13 0.34 -28.84
CA ILE A 635 45.98 1.54 -27.99
C ILE A 635 46.90 2.66 -28.47
N GLU A 636 48.16 2.34 -28.80
CA GLU A 636 49.12 3.33 -29.29
C GLU A 636 48.66 3.95 -30.63
N GLU A 637 48.18 3.11 -31.55
CA GLU A 637 47.60 3.54 -32.83
C GLU A 637 46.44 4.53 -32.60
N GLU A 638 45.42 4.13 -31.83
CA GLU A 638 44.23 4.98 -31.61
C GLU A 638 44.58 6.27 -30.84
N ALA A 639 45.55 6.23 -29.92
CA ALA A 639 45.99 7.41 -29.20
C ALA A 639 46.65 8.45 -30.12
N GLU A 640 47.44 8.00 -31.10
CA GLU A 640 48.01 8.87 -32.13
C GLU A 640 46.91 9.45 -33.03
N GLU A 641 45.91 8.64 -33.39
CA GLU A 641 44.78 9.07 -34.21
C GLU A 641 43.94 10.15 -33.50
N VAL A 642 43.67 9.99 -32.20
CA VAL A 642 43.00 11.01 -31.38
C VAL A 642 43.77 12.33 -31.40
N ALA A 643 45.10 12.29 -31.20
CA ALA A 643 45.93 13.49 -31.19
C ALA A 643 45.95 14.18 -32.56
N ARG A 644 46.02 13.40 -33.65
CA ARG A 644 45.95 13.90 -35.03
C ARG A 644 44.58 14.53 -35.31
N ALA A 645 43.51 13.87 -34.90
CA ALA A 645 42.15 14.33 -35.12
C ALA A 645 41.86 15.64 -34.39
N ALA A 646 42.34 15.76 -33.14
CA ALA A 646 42.26 16.99 -32.35
C ALA A 646 42.99 18.17 -33.02
N LYS A 647 44.08 17.90 -33.73
CA LYS A 647 44.91 18.93 -34.37
C LYS A 647 44.33 19.42 -35.69
N SER A 648 43.77 18.54 -36.52
CA SER A 648 43.48 18.89 -37.92
C SER A 648 42.26 18.25 -38.59
N GLU A 649 41.56 17.30 -37.95
CA GLU A 649 40.50 16.52 -38.64
C GLU A 649 39.08 16.83 -38.15
N GLY A 650 38.98 17.69 -37.13
CA GLY A 650 37.72 18.25 -36.66
C GLY A 650 37.00 17.39 -35.62
N LYS A 651 35.91 17.95 -35.09
CA LYS A 651 35.21 17.41 -33.92
C LYS A 651 34.66 15.99 -34.13
N GLN A 652 34.14 15.69 -35.32
CA GLN A 652 33.54 14.40 -35.59
C GLN A 652 34.58 13.28 -35.58
N ARG A 653 35.72 13.48 -36.26
CA ARG A 653 36.80 12.49 -36.26
C ARG A 653 37.41 12.32 -34.88
N LEU A 654 37.59 13.42 -34.13
CA LEU A 654 38.05 13.35 -32.74
C LEU A 654 37.15 12.46 -31.86
N ILE A 655 35.82 12.54 -32.04
CA ILE A 655 34.87 11.69 -31.32
C ILE A 655 35.06 10.21 -31.70
N GLU A 656 35.19 9.91 -33.00
CA GLU A 656 35.38 8.55 -33.51
C GLU A 656 36.64 7.89 -32.94
N GLU A 657 37.81 8.54 -33.08
CA GLU A 657 39.06 7.97 -32.57
C GLU A 657 39.05 7.87 -31.03
N SER A 658 38.36 8.81 -30.35
CA SER A 658 38.22 8.74 -28.89
C SER A 658 37.40 7.53 -28.45
N CYS A 659 36.41 7.13 -29.25
CA CYS A 659 35.63 5.91 -28.99
C CYS A 659 36.50 4.65 -29.17
N ASP A 660 37.30 4.59 -30.23
CA ASP A 660 38.17 3.44 -30.51
C ASP A 660 39.27 3.31 -29.45
N LEU A 661 39.91 4.43 -29.06
CA LEU A 661 40.86 4.46 -27.96
C LEU A 661 40.24 3.96 -26.64
N LEU A 662 39.04 4.42 -26.30
CA LEU A 662 38.36 4.02 -25.08
C LEU A 662 37.98 2.53 -25.09
N TYR A 663 37.51 2.02 -26.23
CA TYR A 663 37.21 0.60 -26.40
C TYR A 663 38.47 -0.26 -26.22
N HIS A 664 39.58 0.10 -26.87
CA HIS A 664 40.83 -0.64 -26.78
C HIS A 664 41.46 -0.54 -25.37
N LEU A 665 41.31 0.60 -24.69
CA LEU A 665 41.66 0.73 -23.28
C LEU A 665 40.86 -0.24 -22.40
N PHE A 666 39.55 -0.37 -22.60
CA PHE A 666 38.73 -1.32 -21.85
C PHE A 666 39.13 -2.78 -22.09
N VAL A 667 39.58 -3.13 -23.30
CA VAL A 667 40.14 -4.45 -23.61
C VAL A 667 41.43 -4.68 -22.80
N LEU A 668 42.36 -3.71 -22.75
CA LEU A 668 43.58 -3.82 -21.94
C LEU A 668 43.27 -3.96 -20.45
N LEU A 669 42.39 -3.11 -19.91
CA LEU A 669 42.00 -3.16 -18.50
C LEU A 669 41.40 -4.52 -18.14
N ASN A 670 40.53 -5.06 -19.00
CA ASN A 670 40.01 -6.41 -18.82
C ASN A 670 41.10 -7.48 -18.97
N ASN A 671 42.12 -7.29 -19.82
CA ASN A 671 43.22 -8.23 -19.96
C ASN A 671 44.04 -8.34 -18.66
N GLU A 672 44.34 -7.19 -18.05
CA GLU A 672 45.15 -7.04 -16.83
C GLU A 672 44.31 -7.09 -15.53
N ASP A 673 43.03 -7.46 -15.64
CA ASP A 673 42.08 -7.57 -14.52
C ASP A 673 41.93 -6.28 -13.67
N VAL A 674 42.08 -5.10 -14.29
CA VAL A 674 41.84 -3.78 -13.69
C VAL A 674 40.38 -3.37 -13.90
N THR A 675 39.68 -2.97 -12.85
CA THR A 675 38.25 -2.60 -12.93
C THR A 675 38.03 -1.09 -13.09
N ILE A 676 36.83 -0.70 -13.54
CA ILE A 676 36.41 0.71 -13.58
C ILE A 676 36.40 1.33 -12.17
N ALA A 677 36.09 0.54 -11.14
CA ALA A 677 36.12 0.99 -9.75
C ALA A 677 37.54 1.37 -9.31
N ASP A 678 38.55 0.60 -9.70
CA ASP A 678 39.96 0.89 -9.37
C ASP A 678 40.41 2.22 -9.99
N ILE A 679 40.02 2.47 -11.25
CA ILE A 679 40.30 3.74 -11.93
C ILE A 679 39.57 4.89 -11.26
N GLN A 680 38.30 4.70 -10.89
CA GLN A 680 37.52 5.73 -10.23
C GLN A 680 38.13 6.09 -8.86
N GLU A 681 38.52 5.11 -8.05
CA GLU A 681 39.16 5.34 -6.76
C GLU A 681 40.46 6.13 -6.92
N GLU A 682 41.27 5.81 -7.93
CA GLU A 682 42.51 6.53 -8.23
C GLU A 682 42.24 7.97 -8.71
N LEU A 683 41.23 8.19 -9.54
CA LEU A 683 40.83 9.54 -9.96
C LEU A 683 40.30 10.37 -8.78
N GLU A 684 39.52 9.77 -7.89
CA GLU A 684 39.03 10.40 -6.66
C GLU A 684 40.17 10.81 -5.73
N LYS A 685 41.22 9.98 -5.62
CA LYS A 685 42.45 10.31 -4.88
C LYS A 685 43.18 11.51 -5.48
N ARG A 686 43.24 11.62 -6.81
CA ARG A 686 43.91 12.71 -7.54
C ARG A 686 43.11 14.00 -7.61
N HIS A 687 41.79 13.93 -7.39
CA HIS A 687 40.92 15.10 -7.37
C HIS A 687 40.99 15.88 -6.05
N LYS A 688 41.35 15.19 -4.95
CA LYS A 688 41.71 15.80 -3.67
C LYS A 688 43.11 16.40 -3.74
#